data_AF-A0A949WWF2-F1
#
_entry.id   AF-A0A949WWF2-F1
#
_cell.length_a   1.000
_cell.length_b   1.000
_cell.length_c   1.000
_cell.angle_alpha   90.00
_cell.angle_beta   90.00
_cell.angle_gamma   90.00
#
_symmetry.space_group_name_H-M   'P 1'
#
loop_
_entity.id
_entity.type
_entity.pdbx_description
1 polymer ?
#
loop_
_entity_poly.entity_id
_entity_poly.type
_entity_poly.pdbx_seq_one_letter_code
_entity_poly.pdbx_strand_id
1 'polypeptide(L)'
;MSKNKKIFAVLSTTVIAGFIVAAVNSTVSAKATAIAITSSDGKVYEYQYDALKSSATSELLKGSNDPSAKLYNDFLQRKTSVKAFYDNVKKAYVGFDTISKEAADASAKGVSFNLGSFMESSTTPTTVITTIPVSTDSDGNVTVNGQTVIAAIDMSTVKCSNPIDTLSTLVYFKLNVLDPQNYTVTVKGKTAALDLSNNIFSVYVDGKLSVNDMKSSDFVVSKNYVSVKPTVKNVTIIDSETIRVIFSKDVDFSYASNKSNYQLLDSEGIDITSHIKGIYSTTGESDTSNTDTYNIKLNKCNPNNLSEDWRLTDSKYTLIIKNIIDTENIPNAMDDYTSSLNDTQAPTGTGIYAKPRTISGTDKDNVIVCFSKAMDATTITIKDNYKFINGQGDVKSLPEGTTISAGGDDKSAIIEFPSDYHVKTTGKTANSSAYDVTAIVVSNVKDEAGNALDGAAYNNNSKIDEPKADTKVRDNSVKIYYDGDDLKVDVTFTRALDDVIVSDFTFGGVHPNSVAKNASKATLLFKKDDAATTAEITAHPITYANEKINNNPTKIDVIKAQGQNARFAITSTNTTDELGAKVSINSDGTSSTLSDIQALVYAYQAYPKTTPDYWTATKDSNGGKVYLTFDTPLDINSGFKSDDFIFTGQNGVDIKADSVSINGNTLIFSFNATNKDYAVFTGHIGVRPNRIVSIRTQKDMQGNYSNYIPSQDDLMRRSLIIN
;
A
#
# COMPACT_ATOMS: atom_id res chain seq x y z
N MET A 1 28.24 83.01 9.39
CA MET A 1 26.97 82.28 9.61
C MET A 1 27.18 80.80 9.28
N SER A 2 27.63 80.01 10.25
CA SER A 2 28.05 78.60 10.05
C SER A 2 27.55 77.70 11.19
N LYS A 3 26.24 77.70 11.43
CA LYS A 3 25.57 76.76 12.32
C LYS A 3 24.26 76.39 11.65
N ASN A 4 24.23 75.27 10.93
CA ASN A 4 23.00 74.53 10.53
C ASN A 4 23.25 73.26 9.68
N LYS A 5 24.49 72.86 9.39
CA LYS A 5 24.77 71.68 8.53
C LYS A 5 25.16 70.37 9.24
N LYS A 6 25.12 70.29 10.58
CA LYS A 6 25.54 69.06 11.32
C LYS A 6 24.43 68.35 12.12
N ILE A 7 23.17 68.75 12.01
CA ILE A 7 22.05 68.07 12.70
C ILE A 7 21.38 66.97 11.84
N PHE A 8 21.65 66.90 10.53
CA PHE A 8 21.03 65.91 9.64
C PHE A 8 21.74 64.54 9.56
N ALA A 9 22.84 64.33 10.27
CA ALA A 9 23.64 63.10 10.17
C ALA A 9 23.45 62.11 11.36
N VAL A 10 22.58 62.42 12.33
CA VAL A 10 22.31 61.56 13.50
C VAL A 10 20.81 61.31 13.65
N LEU A 11 20.18 60.87 12.56
CA LEU A 11 18.96 60.07 12.59
C LEU A 11 19.34 58.68 12.10
N SER A 12 20.19 58.04 12.90
CA SER A 12 20.69 56.69 12.70
C SER A 12 19.54 55.67 12.74
N THR A 13 19.79 54.54 12.08
CA THR A 13 19.08 53.24 12.10
C THR A 13 18.18 52.93 13.31
N THR A 14 18.50 53.44 14.50
CA THR A 14 17.73 53.35 15.74
C THR A 14 16.35 54.03 15.70
N VAL A 15 16.16 55.13 14.96
CA VAL A 15 14.85 55.82 14.90
C VAL A 15 13.88 55.12 13.95
N ILE A 16 14.36 54.42 12.92
CA ILE A 16 13.49 53.64 12.03
C ILE A 16 13.14 52.27 12.64
N ALA A 17 14.06 51.64 13.37
CA ALA A 17 13.71 50.54 14.27
C ALA A 17 12.69 51.02 15.32
N GLY A 18 12.86 52.24 15.85
CA GLY A 18 11.90 52.91 16.73
C GLY A 18 10.54 53.21 16.08
N PHE A 19 10.46 53.57 14.79
CA PHE A 19 9.18 53.78 14.10
C PHE A 19 8.45 52.47 13.80
N ILE A 20 9.17 51.39 13.49
CA ILE A 20 8.58 50.07 13.28
C ILE A 20 8.16 49.45 14.63
N VAL A 21 8.92 49.68 15.72
CA VAL A 21 8.62 49.21 17.09
C VAL A 21 7.57 50.08 17.81
N ALA A 22 7.49 51.38 17.56
CA ALA A 22 6.45 52.26 18.12
C ALA A 22 5.08 52.05 17.45
N ALA A 23 5.04 51.61 16.19
CA ALA A 23 3.81 51.24 15.49
C ALA A 23 3.23 49.87 15.92
N VAL A 24 3.91 49.13 16.82
CA VAL A 24 3.44 47.83 17.32
C VAL A 24 2.48 48.00 18.50
N ASN A 25 2.42 49.17 19.14
CA ASN A 25 1.53 49.45 20.29
C ASN A 25 0.44 50.51 20.04
N SER A 26 0.31 51.05 18.82
CA SER A 26 -0.83 51.90 18.47
C SER A 26 -1.94 51.08 17.83
N THR A 27 -3.09 50.95 18.51
CA THR A 27 -4.34 50.34 18.01
C THR A 27 -5.06 51.19 16.95
N VAL A 28 -4.39 52.19 16.38
CA VAL A 28 -4.94 53.06 15.34
C VAL A 28 -4.33 52.63 14.00
N SER A 29 -5.19 52.09 13.14
CA SER A 29 -4.93 51.66 11.76
C SER A 29 -4.00 52.62 11.01
N ALA A 30 -2.74 52.22 10.80
CA ALA A 30 -1.84 52.88 9.86
C ALA A 30 -2.01 52.21 8.49
N LYS A 31 -2.65 52.90 7.52
CA LYS A 31 -2.87 52.39 6.14
C LYS A 31 -1.68 52.59 5.19
N ALA A 32 -0.45 52.68 5.71
CA ALA A 32 0.72 52.51 4.87
C ALA A 32 0.81 51.03 4.50
N THR A 33 0.39 50.65 3.29
CA THR A 33 0.34 49.22 2.91
C THR A 33 1.65 48.72 2.34
N ALA A 34 2.56 49.61 1.94
CA ALA A 34 3.88 49.21 1.49
C ALA A 34 4.97 50.26 1.83
N ILE A 35 6.21 49.78 1.91
CA ILE A 35 7.42 50.60 2.08
C ILE A 35 8.34 50.43 0.88
N ALA A 36 8.80 51.54 0.30
CA ALA A 36 9.76 51.56 -0.77
C ALA A 36 11.16 51.94 -0.26
N ILE A 37 12.17 51.14 -0.59
CA ILE A 37 13.58 51.37 -0.22
C ILE A 37 14.44 51.56 -1.46
N THR A 38 15.54 52.30 -1.32
CA THR A 38 16.62 52.31 -2.30
C THR A 38 17.68 51.31 -1.89
N SER A 39 18.13 50.50 -2.85
CA SER A 39 19.21 49.52 -2.64
C SER A 39 20.55 49.99 -3.18
N SER A 40 21.61 49.24 -2.89
CA SER A 40 22.98 49.51 -3.34
C SER A 40 23.14 49.46 -4.86
N ASP A 41 22.24 48.76 -5.56
CA ASP A 41 22.15 48.71 -7.03
C ASP A 41 21.46 49.94 -7.64
N GLY A 42 21.03 50.91 -6.83
CA GLY A 42 20.34 52.12 -7.26
C GLY A 42 18.86 51.93 -7.61
N LYS A 43 18.30 50.71 -7.49
CA LYS A 43 16.89 50.42 -7.76
C LYS A 43 16.02 50.66 -6.53
N VAL A 44 14.71 50.75 -6.75
CA VAL A 44 13.71 50.94 -5.69
C VAL A 44 12.88 49.68 -5.53
N TYR A 45 12.92 49.07 -4.34
CA TYR A 45 12.20 47.84 -4.01
C TYR A 45 11.04 48.15 -3.06
N GLU A 46 9.89 47.53 -3.30
CA GLU A 46 8.69 47.68 -2.49
C GLU A 46 8.41 46.41 -1.68
N TYR A 47 8.11 46.58 -0.39
CA TYR A 47 7.71 45.50 0.51
C TYR A 47 6.33 45.81 1.08
N GLN A 48 5.46 44.80 1.10
CA GLN A 48 4.16 44.92 1.76
C GLN A 48 4.36 45.03 3.28
N TYR A 49 3.75 46.06 3.86
CA TYR A 49 4.03 46.48 5.24
C TYR A 49 3.68 45.40 6.26
N ASP A 50 2.51 44.77 6.13
CA ASP A 50 2.05 43.73 7.08
C ASP A 50 2.87 42.44 6.99
N ALA A 51 3.25 42.04 5.77
CA ALA A 51 4.12 40.89 5.55
C ALA A 51 5.52 41.15 6.15
N LEU A 52 6.07 42.35 5.91
CA LEU A 52 7.36 42.74 6.45
C LEU A 52 7.33 42.85 7.98
N LYS A 53 6.25 43.37 8.58
CA LYS A 53 6.05 43.44 10.03
C LYS A 53 5.97 42.06 10.66
N SER A 54 5.22 41.15 10.05
CA SER A 54 5.11 39.75 10.52
C SER A 54 6.46 39.04 10.46
N SER A 55 7.22 39.29 9.39
CA SER A 55 8.57 38.76 9.21
C SER A 55 9.56 39.33 10.23
N ALA A 56 9.52 40.64 10.50
CA ALA A 56 10.35 41.29 11.53
C ALA A 56 10.02 40.80 12.95
N THR A 57 8.76 40.48 13.21
CA THR A 57 8.33 39.90 14.49
C THR A 57 8.88 38.49 14.65
N SER A 58 8.88 37.70 13.56
CA SER A 58 9.48 36.36 13.55
C SER A 58 10.99 36.42 13.77
N GLU A 59 11.68 37.38 13.15
CA GLU A 59 13.10 37.66 13.40
C GLU A 59 13.36 37.94 14.89
N LEU A 60 12.57 38.82 15.50
CA LEU A 60 12.76 39.23 16.90
C LEU A 60 12.50 38.09 17.89
N LEU A 61 11.50 37.26 17.63
CA LEU A 61 11.07 36.20 18.54
C LEU A 61 11.82 34.88 18.35
N LYS A 62 12.24 34.58 17.11
CA LYS A 62 12.76 33.26 16.70
C LYS A 62 14.15 33.33 16.05
N GLY A 63 14.66 34.52 15.75
CA GLY A 63 16.00 34.76 15.21
C GLY A 63 16.09 34.69 13.68
N SER A 64 17.28 35.06 13.18
CA SER A 64 17.61 35.23 11.75
C SER A 64 17.48 34.02 10.86
N ASN A 65 17.40 32.83 11.45
CA ASN A 65 17.31 31.58 10.74
C ASN A 65 15.86 31.08 10.60
N ASP A 66 14.87 31.76 11.17
CA ASP A 66 13.47 31.36 11.05
C ASP A 66 12.97 31.58 9.60
N PRO A 67 12.33 30.57 8.97
CA PRO A 67 11.83 30.71 7.60
C PRO A 67 10.86 31.88 7.40
N SER A 68 10.08 32.24 8.42
CA SER A 68 9.15 33.37 8.36
C SER A 68 9.85 34.72 8.50
N ALA A 69 11.13 34.75 8.88
CA ALA A 69 11.94 35.97 8.98
C ALA A 69 12.65 36.37 7.67
N LYS A 70 12.59 35.51 6.63
CA LYS A 70 13.31 35.71 5.35
C LYS A 70 13.00 37.04 4.65
N LEU A 71 11.76 37.49 4.65
CA LEU A 71 11.36 38.75 3.99
C LEU A 71 11.98 39.97 4.69
N TYR A 72 12.05 39.96 6.02
CA TYR A 72 12.70 41.02 6.80
C TYR A 72 14.22 41.01 6.63
N ASN A 73 14.83 39.84 6.54
CA ASN A 73 16.26 39.70 6.31
C ASN A 73 16.68 40.20 4.92
N ASP A 74 15.89 39.90 3.88
CA ASP A 74 16.08 40.49 2.54
C ASP A 74 15.93 42.02 2.56
N PHE A 75 14.92 42.54 3.28
CA PHE A 75 14.73 43.98 3.48
C PHE A 75 15.96 44.64 4.13
N LEU A 76 16.50 44.06 5.20
CA LEU A 76 17.70 44.59 5.86
C LEU A 76 18.93 44.54 4.96
N GLN A 77 19.09 43.46 4.19
CA GLN A 77 20.22 43.29 3.27
C GLN A 77 20.17 44.28 2.11
N ARG A 78 18.99 44.55 1.55
CA ARG A 78 18.83 45.44 0.40
C ARG A 78 18.76 46.91 0.78
N LYS A 79 18.37 47.26 2.01
CA LYS A 79 18.09 48.64 2.39
C LYS A 79 19.35 49.47 2.56
N THR A 80 19.54 50.42 1.64
CA THR A 80 20.46 51.56 1.82
C THR A 80 19.74 52.75 2.46
N SER A 81 18.51 53.05 2.01
CA SER A 81 17.67 54.12 2.57
C SER A 81 16.18 53.85 2.32
N VAL A 82 15.30 54.49 3.10
CA VAL A 82 13.85 54.50 2.84
C VAL A 82 13.55 55.62 1.85
N LYS A 83 12.85 55.29 0.76
CA LYS A 83 12.49 56.22 -0.31
C LYS A 83 11.11 56.84 -0.05
N ALA A 84 10.10 56.01 0.22
CA ALA A 84 8.72 56.45 0.37
C ALA A 84 7.85 55.38 1.06
N PHE A 85 6.64 55.75 1.46
CA PHE A 85 5.58 54.84 1.90
C PHE A 85 4.39 54.93 0.97
N TYR A 86 3.75 53.80 0.67
CA TYR A 86 2.57 53.74 -0.18
C TYR A 86 1.30 53.93 0.64
N ASP A 87 0.49 54.92 0.26
CA ASP A 87 -0.85 55.14 0.81
C ASP A 87 -1.90 54.49 -0.10
N ASN A 88 -2.58 53.46 0.43
CA ASN A 88 -3.60 52.74 -0.31
C ASN A 88 -4.92 53.52 -0.49
N VAL A 89 -5.16 54.58 0.29
CA VAL A 89 -6.32 55.48 0.14
C VAL A 89 -6.11 56.41 -1.04
N LYS A 90 -4.93 57.02 -1.14
CA LYS A 90 -4.57 57.93 -2.24
C LYS A 90 -4.08 57.23 -3.50
N LYS A 91 -3.74 55.94 -3.41
CA LYS A 91 -3.09 55.18 -4.48
C LYS A 91 -1.80 55.83 -4.96
N ALA A 92 -1.02 56.38 -4.03
CA ALA A 92 0.18 57.15 -4.30
C ALA A 92 1.21 57.01 -3.19
N TYR A 93 2.48 57.28 -3.51
CA TYR A 93 3.55 57.30 -2.51
C TYR A 93 3.67 58.66 -1.85
N VAL A 94 4.06 58.67 -0.58
CA VAL A 94 4.49 59.86 0.15
C VAL A 94 5.98 59.70 0.44
N GLY A 95 6.79 60.65 -0.06
CA GLY A 95 8.25 60.59 0.05
C GLY A 95 8.72 60.63 1.51
N PHE A 96 9.77 59.87 1.82
CA PHE A 96 10.35 59.82 3.17
C PHE A 96 10.81 61.20 3.66
N ASP A 97 11.38 62.02 2.77
CA ASP A 97 11.81 63.38 3.10
C ASP A 97 10.63 64.29 3.49
N THR A 98 9.48 64.14 2.81
CA THR A 98 8.25 64.88 3.11
C THR A 98 7.73 64.50 4.50
N ILE A 99 7.69 63.20 4.81
CA ILE A 99 7.28 62.68 6.11
C ILE A 99 8.25 63.14 7.22
N SER A 100 9.55 63.01 6.97
CA SER A 100 10.59 63.35 7.94
C SER A 100 10.59 64.84 8.26
N LYS A 101 10.34 65.70 7.26
CA LYS A 101 10.21 67.14 7.45
C LYS A 101 9.00 67.49 8.31
N GLU A 102 7.83 66.93 8.01
CA GLU A 102 6.62 67.22 8.79
C GLU A 102 6.74 66.69 10.24
N ALA A 103 7.32 65.51 10.42
CA ALA A 103 7.58 64.95 11.74
C ALA A 103 8.55 65.84 12.56
N ALA A 104 9.59 66.37 11.91
CA ALA A 104 10.51 67.30 12.56
C ALA A 104 9.83 68.63 12.93
N ASP A 105 8.99 69.18 12.05
CA ASP A 105 8.23 70.41 12.29
C ASP A 105 7.20 70.24 13.42
N ALA A 106 6.52 69.08 13.49
CA ALA A 106 5.62 68.73 14.58
C ALA A 106 6.37 68.65 15.92
N SER A 107 7.51 67.96 15.94
CA SER A 107 8.36 67.85 17.14
C SER A 107 8.88 69.22 17.60
N ALA A 108 9.29 70.10 16.67
CA ALA A 108 9.76 71.45 17.00
C ALA A 108 8.65 72.33 17.59
N LYS A 109 7.39 72.05 17.27
CA LYS A 109 6.20 72.72 17.81
C LYS A 109 5.65 72.06 19.09
N GLY A 110 6.26 70.98 19.56
CA GLY A 110 5.79 70.23 20.73
C GLY A 110 4.47 69.49 20.50
N VAL A 111 4.09 69.20 19.26
CA VAL A 111 2.87 68.45 18.92
C VAL A 111 3.21 67.04 18.44
N SER A 112 2.30 66.10 18.69
CA SER A 112 2.47 64.71 18.25
C SER A 112 2.29 64.58 16.74
N PHE A 113 3.23 63.90 16.08
CA PHE A 113 3.12 63.56 14.66
C PHE A 113 2.41 62.22 14.50
N ASN A 114 1.31 62.19 13.75
CA ASN A 114 0.63 60.95 13.37
C ASN A 114 0.85 60.67 11.88
N LEU A 115 1.65 59.64 11.60
CA LEU A 115 1.99 59.25 10.23
C LEU A 115 0.76 58.89 9.40
N GLY A 116 -0.22 58.18 9.99
CA GLY A 116 -1.44 57.76 9.30
C GLY A 116 -2.29 58.96 8.88
N SER A 117 -2.62 59.84 9.84
CA SER A 117 -3.40 61.06 9.55
C SER A 117 -2.69 61.98 8.56
N PHE A 118 -1.36 62.05 8.63
CA PHE A 118 -0.58 62.80 7.66
C PHE A 118 -0.65 62.18 6.27
N MET A 119 -0.45 60.86 6.14
CA MET A 119 -0.50 60.20 4.83
C MET A 119 -1.89 60.35 4.18
N GLU A 120 -2.98 60.16 4.95
CA GLU A 120 -4.36 60.21 4.46
C GLU A 120 -4.86 61.63 4.11
N SER A 121 -4.25 62.69 4.66
CA SER A 121 -4.68 64.07 4.43
C SER A 121 -4.63 64.44 2.95
N SER A 122 -5.74 64.89 2.34
CA SER A 122 -5.79 65.27 0.92
C SER A 122 -4.77 66.32 0.49
N THR A 123 -4.21 67.07 1.45
CA THR A 123 -3.19 68.11 1.22
C THR A 123 -1.75 67.59 1.26
N THR A 124 -1.52 66.34 1.68
CA THR A 124 -0.16 65.80 1.81
C THR A 124 0.44 65.51 0.44
N PRO A 125 1.60 66.10 0.11
CA PRO A 125 2.25 65.93 -1.19
C PRO A 125 2.60 64.48 -1.48
N THR A 126 2.25 64.02 -2.68
CA THR A 126 2.58 62.69 -3.18
C THR A 126 3.77 62.73 -4.12
N THR A 127 4.38 61.57 -4.34
CA THR A 127 5.48 61.35 -5.28
C THR A 127 5.19 60.13 -6.14
N VAL A 128 5.69 60.14 -7.37
CA VAL A 128 5.63 58.99 -8.28
C VAL A 128 6.99 58.33 -8.27
N ILE A 129 7.01 57.05 -7.91
CA ILE A 129 8.21 56.21 -7.97
C ILE A 129 7.89 54.92 -8.69
N THR A 130 8.85 54.42 -9.48
CA THR A 130 8.78 53.08 -10.05
C THR A 130 9.41 52.11 -9.05
N THR A 131 8.67 51.07 -8.68
CA THR A 131 9.10 50.09 -7.68
C THR A 131 9.16 48.69 -8.27
N ILE A 132 10.00 47.85 -7.65
CA ILE A 132 10.09 46.42 -7.91
C ILE A 132 9.47 45.71 -6.70
N PRO A 133 8.35 44.98 -6.86
CA PRO A 133 7.68 44.37 -5.72
C PRO A 133 8.48 43.19 -5.18
N VAL A 134 8.55 43.08 -3.85
CA VAL A 134 9.19 42.00 -3.12
C VAL A 134 8.15 41.38 -2.17
N SER A 135 7.97 40.07 -2.28
CA SER A 135 7.02 39.29 -1.48
C SER A 135 7.59 37.91 -1.16
N THR A 136 6.81 37.04 -0.52
CA THR A 136 7.13 35.61 -0.40
C THR A 136 6.19 34.77 -1.26
N ASP A 137 6.67 33.64 -1.78
CA ASP A 137 5.81 32.60 -2.35
C ASP A 137 5.14 31.75 -1.25
N SER A 138 4.31 30.78 -1.66
CA SER A 138 3.62 29.85 -0.76
C SER A 138 4.57 29.08 0.16
N ASP A 139 5.83 28.96 -0.26
CA ASP A 139 6.86 28.17 0.41
C ASP A 139 7.75 29.05 1.31
N GLY A 140 7.37 30.33 1.47
CA GLY A 140 8.06 31.32 2.30
C GLY A 140 9.37 31.83 1.69
N ASN A 141 9.64 31.59 0.41
CA ASN A 141 10.84 32.11 -0.25
C ASN A 141 10.60 33.51 -0.79
N VAL A 142 11.63 34.36 -0.69
CA VAL A 142 11.54 35.73 -1.21
C VAL A 142 11.43 35.69 -2.74
N THR A 143 10.47 36.42 -3.27
CA THR A 143 10.29 36.66 -4.71
C THR A 143 10.52 38.13 -5.00
N VAL A 144 11.15 38.41 -6.14
CA VAL A 144 11.37 39.77 -6.64
C VAL A 144 10.69 39.86 -8.00
N ASN A 145 9.72 40.76 -8.13
CA ASN A 145 8.87 40.89 -9.31
C ASN A 145 8.15 39.59 -9.71
N GLY A 146 7.69 38.83 -8.71
CA GLY A 146 6.98 37.55 -8.92
C GLY A 146 7.88 36.38 -9.34
N GLN A 147 9.20 36.56 -9.37
CA GLN A 147 10.16 35.48 -9.59
C GLN A 147 10.77 35.07 -8.25
N THR A 148 10.62 33.80 -7.86
CA THR A 148 11.33 33.22 -6.71
C THR A 148 12.83 33.43 -6.91
N VAL A 149 13.50 34.00 -5.91
CA VAL A 149 14.95 34.19 -5.95
C VAL A 149 15.59 32.80 -5.92
N ILE A 150 15.89 32.24 -7.09
CA ILE A 150 16.72 31.05 -7.24
C ILE A 150 18.09 31.40 -6.66
N ALA A 151 18.66 30.50 -5.86
CA ALA A 151 19.99 30.60 -5.28
C ALA A 151 20.98 31.23 -6.26
N ALA A 152 21.39 32.47 -6.00
CA ALA A 152 22.30 33.19 -6.88
C ALA A 152 23.73 32.66 -6.68
N ILE A 153 24.43 32.45 -7.79
CA ILE A 153 25.86 32.21 -7.76
C ILE A 153 26.57 33.49 -7.37
N ASP A 154 27.48 33.37 -6.43
CA ASP A 154 28.38 34.47 -6.13
C ASP A 154 29.43 34.55 -7.23
N MET A 155 29.15 35.37 -8.26
CA MET A 155 30.05 35.55 -9.40
C MET A 155 31.44 36.06 -8.97
N SER A 156 31.58 36.67 -7.78
CA SER A 156 32.88 37.10 -7.26
C SER A 156 33.77 35.93 -6.83
N THR A 157 33.19 34.74 -6.63
CA THR A 157 33.90 33.52 -6.24
C THR A 157 34.33 32.65 -7.41
N VAL A 158 33.88 32.97 -8.63
CA VAL A 158 34.17 32.17 -9.82
C VAL A 158 35.65 32.27 -10.18
N LYS A 159 36.32 31.12 -10.26
CA LYS A 159 37.72 30.99 -10.67
C LYS A 159 37.84 29.95 -11.79
N CYS A 160 38.61 30.28 -12.81
CA CYS A 160 38.95 29.37 -13.91
C CYS A 160 40.42 28.98 -13.82
N SER A 161 40.71 27.68 -13.89
CA SER A 161 42.06 27.13 -13.99
C SER A 161 42.17 26.29 -15.25
N ASN A 162 43.21 26.55 -16.05
CA ASN A 162 43.49 25.82 -17.28
C ASN A 162 44.67 24.88 -17.03
N PRO A 163 44.45 23.55 -16.88
CA PRO A 163 45.53 22.60 -16.75
C PRO A 163 46.44 22.66 -17.99
N ILE A 164 47.75 22.42 -17.78
CA ILE A 164 48.82 22.72 -18.75
C ILE A 164 48.69 21.94 -20.08
N ASP A 165 47.86 20.89 -20.15
CA ASP A 165 47.81 19.99 -21.32
C ASP A 165 46.40 19.48 -21.72
N THR A 166 45.31 20.17 -21.36
CA THR A 166 43.94 19.71 -21.70
C THR A 166 43.12 20.78 -22.42
N LEU A 167 42.27 20.35 -23.38
CA LEU A 167 41.25 21.16 -24.06
C LEU A 167 40.06 21.53 -23.14
N SER A 168 40.26 21.65 -21.83
CA SER A 168 39.20 21.88 -20.84
C SER A 168 39.64 22.86 -19.75
N THR A 169 38.69 23.60 -19.20
CA THR A 169 38.86 24.51 -18.06
C THR A 169 38.18 23.96 -16.83
N LEU A 170 38.87 24.02 -15.70
CA LEU A 170 38.30 23.72 -14.40
C LEU A 170 37.75 25.00 -13.77
N VAL A 171 36.44 25.01 -13.51
CA VAL A 171 35.73 26.16 -12.93
C VAL A 171 35.37 25.83 -11.49
N TYR A 172 35.67 26.73 -10.56
CA TYR A 172 35.29 26.66 -9.15
C TYR A 172 34.44 27.86 -8.74
N PHE A 173 33.42 27.67 -7.93
CA PHE A 173 32.51 28.75 -7.49
C PHE A 173 31.75 28.37 -6.21
N LYS A 174 31.07 29.35 -5.59
CA LYS A 174 30.17 29.17 -4.45
C LYS A 174 28.75 29.61 -4.76
N LEU A 175 27.78 28.97 -4.11
CA LEU A 175 26.40 29.45 -4.04
C LEU A 175 26.22 30.34 -2.82
N ASN A 176 25.41 31.40 -2.95
CA ASN A 176 25.03 32.24 -1.82
C ASN A 176 23.84 31.63 -1.05
N VAL A 177 24.05 30.44 -0.48
CA VAL A 177 23.05 29.67 0.30
C VAL A 177 23.69 29.02 1.52
N LEU A 178 22.89 28.73 2.55
CA LEU A 178 23.35 28.11 3.79
C LEU A 178 23.56 26.58 3.65
N ASP A 179 22.85 25.95 2.72
CA ASP A 179 22.74 24.49 2.54
C ASP A 179 23.07 24.06 1.09
N PRO A 180 24.32 24.28 0.62
CA PRO A 180 24.76 24.05 -0.76
C PRO A 180 24.55 22.60 -1.23
N GLN A 181 24.55 21.63 -0.31
CA GLN A 181 24.31 20.21 -0.59
C GLN A 181 22.91 19.91 -1.14
N ASN A 182 21.94 20.81 -0.89
CA ASN A 182 20.58 20.69 -1.38
C ASN A 182 20.44 21.30 -2.78
N TYR A 183 21.53 21.47 -3.53
CA TYR A 183 21.51 22.06 -4.87
C TYR A 183 22.35 21.26 -5.85
N THR A 184 21.80 21.06 -7.04
CA THR A 184 22.52 20.63 -8.24
C THR A 184 22.83 21.87 -9.07
N VAL A 185 24.08 22.04 -9.47
CA VAL A 185 24.50 23.14 -10.36
C VAL A 185 25.06 22.55 -11.64
N THR A 186 24.63 23.05 -12.79
CA THR A 186 25.29 22.79 -14.08
C THR A 186 25.94 24.06 -14.60
N VAL A 187 27.06 23.92 -15.29
CA VAL A 187 27.84 24.99 -15.90
C VAL A 187 28.10 24.64 -17.35
N LYS A 188 27.58 25.46 -18.28
CA LYS A 188 27.58 25.19 -19.74
C LYS A 188 27.16 23.74 -20.06
N GLY A 189 26.13 23.25 -19.36
CA GLY A 189 25.57 21.91 -19.55
C GLY A 189 26.27 20.76 -18.81
N LYS A 190 27.35 21.02 -18.04
CA LYS A 190 28.03 19.99 -17.25
C LYS A 190 27.77 20.14 -15.76
N THR A 191 27.46 19.04 -15.08
CA THR A 191 27.13 19.04 -13.64
C THR A 191 28.39 19.27 -12.79
N ALA A 192 28.29 20.17 -11.82
CA ALA A 192 29.36 20.46 -10.88
C ALA A 192 29.31 19.55 -9.66
N ALA A 193 30.48 19.14 -9.17
CA ALA A 193 30.66 18.40 -7.93
C ALA A 193 30.86 19.36 -6.76
N LEU A 194 30.21 19.08 -5.62
CA LEU A 194 30.35 19.84 -4.38
C LEU A 194 31.41 19.23 -3.48
N ASP A 195 32.41 20.03 -3.09
CA ASP A 195 33.27 19.76 -1.94
C ASP A 195 32.62 20.33 -0.66
N LEU A 196 32.07 19.44 0.15
CA LEU A 196 31.39 19.78 1.40
C LEU A 196 32.33 20.41 2.45
N SER A 197 33.63 20.10 2.40
CA SER A 197 34.59 20.58 3.41
C SER A 197 34.87 22.07 3.25
N ASN A 198 34.81 22.57 2.01
CA ASN A 198 35.15 23.94 1.67
C ASN A 198 33.96 24.77 1.16
N ASN A 199 32.79 24.13 0.98
CA ASN A 199 31.61 24.68 0.34
C ASN A 199 31.95 25.30 -1.02
N ILE A 200 32.55 24.50 -1.91
CA ILE A 200 32.97 24.90 -3.25
C ILE A 200 32.44 23.89 -4.26
N PHE A 201 31.77 24.38 -5.30
CA PHE A 201 31.43 23.61 -6.48
C PHE A 201 32.60 23.63 -7.48
N SER A 202 32.83 22.52 -8.17
CA SER A 202 33.86 22.39 -9.20
C SER A 202 33.35 21.61 -10.42
N VAL A 203 33.78 22.00 -11.62
CA VAL A 203 33.40 21.33 -12.87
C VAL A 203 34.43 21.54 -13.97
N TYR A 204 34.69 20.50 -14.77
CA TYR A 204 35.47 20.61 -16.00
C TYR A 204 34.55 20.94 -17.17
N VAL A 205 34.75 22.10 -17.81
CA VAL A 205 34.04 22.53 -19.01
C VAL A 205 34.96 22.49 -20.23
N ASP A 206 34.40 22.30 -21.42
CA ASP A 206 35.19 22.18 -22.64
C ASP A 206 35.70 23.54 -23.12
N GLY A 207 36.92 23.56 -23.67
CA GLY A 207 37.61 24.75 -24.15
C GLY A 207 38.55 25.36 -23.11
N LYS A 208 39.36 26.33 -23.55
CA LYS A 208 40.17 27.20 -22.68
C LYS A 208 39.39 28.48 -22.43
N LEU A 209 38.87 28.62 -21.22
CA LEU A 209 38.08 29.75 -20.74
C LEU A 209 38.84 30.52 -19.65
N SER A 210 38.55 31.81 -19.57
CA SER A 210 38.91 32.69 -18.46
C SER A 210 37.66 33.06 -17.64
N VAL A 211 37.85 33.72 -16.49
CA VAL A 211 36.70 34.19 -15.68
C VAL A 211 35.83 35.18 -16.45
N ASN A 212 36.42 35.98 -17.34
CA ASN A 212 35.69 36.96 -18.17
C ASN A 212 34.78 36.29 -19.21
N ASP A 213 35.02 35.02 -19.53
CA ASP A 213 34.21 34.23 -20.48
C ASP A 213 33.00 33.56 -19.80
N MET A 214 32.87 33.70 -18.47
CA MET A 214 31.78 33.14 -17.67
C MET A 214 30.74 34.20 -17.37
N LYS A 215 29.48 33.91 -17.71
CA LYS A 215 28.31 34.74 -17.39
C LYS A 215 27.43 34.02 -16.39
N SER A 216 26.66 34.74 -15.59
CA SER A 216 25.68 34.11 -14.67
C SER A 216 24.71 33.17 -15.40
N SER A 217 24.37 33.47 -16.66
CA SER A 217 23.53 32.63 -17.51
C SER A 217 24.17 31.30 -17.93
N ASP A 218 25.48 31.14 -17.79
CA ASP A 218 26.16 29.87 -18.05
C ASP A 218 25.90 28.83 -16.95
N PHE A 219 25.29 29.23 -15.84
CA PHE A 219 25.03 28.38 -14.71
C PHE A 219 23.54 28.16 -14.49
N VAL A 220 23.15 26.91 -14.27
CA VAL A 220 21.77 26.53 -13.90
C VAL A 220 21.81 25.90 -12.53
N VAL A 221 21.12 26.52 -11.57
CA VAL A 221 21.03 26.07 -10.18
C VAL A 221 19.65 25.48 -9.94
N SER A 222 19.59 24.25 -9.46
CA SER A 222 18.35 23.54 -9.15
C SER A 222 18.41 23.01 -7.72
N LYS A 223 17.35 23.24 -6.92
CA LYS A 223 17.29 22.71 -5.55
C LYS A 223 16.90 21.23 -5.58
N ASN A 224 17.67 20.41 -4.88
CA ASN A 224 17.36 19.03 -4.56
C ASN A 224 16.37 19.05 -3.38
N TYR A 225 15.10 18.74 -3.63
CA TYR A 225 14.13 18.54 -2.55
C TYR A 225 14.33 17.15 -1.95
N VAL A 226 14.73 17.10 -0.68
CA VAL A 226 14.64 15.88 0.13
C VAL A 226 13.45 16.06 1.06
N SER A 227 12.25 15.81 0.55
CA SER A 227 11.05 15.79 1.38
C SER A 227 10.96 14.44 2.10
N VAL A 228 10.60 14.48 3.39
CA VAL A 228 10.39 13.28 4.20
C VAL A 228 9.13 12.59 3.69
N LYS A 229 9.19 11.31 3.33
CA LYS A 229 8.00 10.56 2.90
C LYS A 229 6.90 10.57 3.99
N PRO A 230 5.61 10.59 3.65
CA PRO A 230 4.58 10.28 4.62
C PRO A 230 4.81 8.86 5.17
N THR A 231 4.33 8.59 6.38
CA THR A 231 4.39 7.27 7.04
C THR A 231 3.09 7.05 7.83
N VAL A 232 2.75 5.82 8.17
CA VAL A 232 1.62 5.54 9.07
C VAL A 232 2.09 5.68 10.53
N LYS A 233 1.48 6.60 11.28
CA LYS A 233 1.71 6.78 12.72
C LYS A 233 0.97 5.74 13.56
N ASN A 234 -0.28 5.42 13.21
CA ASN A 234 -1.11 4.52 14.01
C ASN A 234 -2.22 3.88 13.18
N VAL A 235 -2.62 2.65 13.56
CA VAL A 235 -3.82 1.99 13.06
C VAL A 235 -4.57 1.35 14.23
N THR A 236 -5.88 1.59 14.33
CA THR A 236 -6.71 1.08 15.43
C THR A 236 -8.09 0.65 14.94
N ILE A 237 -8.57 -0.50 15.41
CA ILE A 237 -9.99 -0.89 15.28
C ILE A 237 -10.80 0.00 16.24
N ILE A 238 -11.80 0.71 15.71
CA ILE A 238 -12.70 1.57 16.49
C ILE A 238 -13.94 0.79 16.93
N ASP A 239 -14.49 0.00 16.02
CA ASP A 239 -15.63 -0.88 16.20
C ASP A 239 -15.56 -2.01 15.14
N SER A 240 -16.50 -2.95 15.17
CA SER A 240 -16.52 -4.08 14.22
C SER A 240 -16.67 -3.68 12.74
N GLU A 241 -16.97 -2.42 12.44
CA GLU A 241 -17.18 -1.89 11.08
C GLU A 241 -16.14 -0.82 10.67
N THR A 242 -15.20 -0.48 11.55
CA THR A 242 -14.36 0.71 11.37
C THR A 242 -12.92 0.50 11.84
N ILE A 243 -11.97 0.72 10.93
CA ILE A 243 -10.53 0.82 11.24
C ILE A 243 -10.09 2.26 10.99
N ARG A 244 -9.37 2.88 11.92
CA ARG A 244 -8.78 4.21 11.75
C ARG A 244 -7.30 4.12 11.43
N VAL A 245 -6.86 4.92 10.46
CA VAL A 245 -5.46 5.09 10.07
C VAL A 245 -5.07 6.56 10.28
N ILE A 246 -3.91 6.78 10.90
CA ILE A 246 -3.31 8.09 11.13
C ILE A 246 -1.94 8.14 10.44
N PHE A 247 -1.72 9.11 9.57
CA PHE A 247 -0.48 9.36 8.84
C PHE A 247 0.41 10.38 9.56
N SER A 248 1.68 10.49 9.15
CA SER A 248 2.64 11.40 9.77
C SER A 248 2.42 12.87 9.43
N LYS A 249 1.73 13.13 8.31
CA LYS A 249 1.33 14.42 7.76
C LYS A 249 0.13 14.22 6.84
N ASP A 250 -0.43 15.32 6.35
CA ASP A 250 -1.52 15.27 5.38
C ASP A 250 -1.11 14.50 4.11
N VAL A 251 -2.03 13.67 3.65
CA VAL A 251 -1.89 12.87 2.43
C VAL A 251 -2.95 13.26 1.43
N ASP A 252 -2.66 13.01 0.15
CA ASP A 252 -3.61 13.29 -0.93
C ASP A 252 -4.85 12.41 -0.80
N PHE A 253 -6.02 13.04 -0.75
CA PHE A 253 -7.30 12.39 -0.58
C PHE A 253 -7.55 11.31 -1.65
N SER A 254 -7.16 11.56 -2.91
CA SER A 254 -7.44 10.62 -4.00
C SER A 254 -6.65 9.31 -3.85
N TYR A 255 -5.48 9.35 -3.21
CA TYR A 255 -4.68 8.16 -2.91
C TYR A 255 -5.12 7.50 -1.60
N ALA A 256 -5.44 8.28 -0.57
CA ALA A 256 -5.91 7.76 0.71
C ALA A 256 -7.34 7.16 0.65
N SER A 257 -8.22 7.67 -0.22
CA SER A 257 -9.57 7.13 -0.39
C SER A 257 -9.65 5.96 -1.37
N ASN A 258 -8.59 5.70 -2.14
CA ASN A 258 -8.58 4.65 -3.15
C ASN A 258 -8.38 3.27 -2.51
N LYS A 259 -9.44 2.44 -2.55
CA LYS A 259 -9.44 1.07 -2.04
C LYS A 259 -8.28 0.21 -2.57
N SER A 260 -7.80 0.41 -3.80
CA SER A 260 -6.72 -0.41 -4.36
C SER A 260 -5.38 -0.24 -3.64
N ASN A 261 -5.25 0.80 -2.81
CA ASN A 261 -4.08 1.07 -2.00
C ASN A 261 -4.11 0.36 -0.64
N TYR A 262 -5.17 -0.40 -0.36
CA TYR A 262 -5.38 -1.12 0.89
C TYR A 262 -5.60 -2.60 0.59
N GLN A 263 -5.05 -3.45 1.46
CA GLN A 263 -5.39 -4.86 1.51
C GLN A 263 -5.64 -5.25 2.97
N LEU A 264 -6.77 -5.91 3.22
CA LEU A 264 -7.17 -6.39 4.54
C LEU A 264 -7.22 -7.91 4.51
N LEU A 265 -6.44 -8.54 5.37
CA LEU A 265 -6.41 -9.98 5.56
C LEU A 265 -6.98 -10.33 6.94
N ASP A 266 -7.71 -11.43 7.02
CA ASP A 266 -8.20 -11.98 8.29
C ASP A 266 -7.14 -12.76 9.08
N SER A 267 -7.55 -13.43 10.15
CA SER A 267 -6.65 -14.19 11.03
C SER A 267 -6.03 -15.41 10.35
N GLU A 268 -6.68 -15.96 9.32
CA GLU A 268 -6.20 -17.08 8.51
C GLU A 268 -5.35 -16.62 7.31
N GLY A 269 -5.24 -15.30 7.09
CA GLY A 269 -4.52 -14.69 5.98
C GLY A 269 -5.33 -14.63 4.68
N ILE A 270 -6.65 -14.83 4.74
CA ILE A 270 -7.57 -14.69 3.60
C ILE A 270 -7.80 -13.23 3.30
N ASP A 271 -7.76 -12.86 2.02
CA ASP A 271 -8.02 -11.49 1.58
C ASP A 271 -9.52 -11.17 1.61
N ILE A 272 -9.88 -10.28 2.53
CA ILE A 272 -11.23 -9.75 2.77
C ILE A 272 -11.33 -8.27 2.37
N THR A 273 -10.45 -7.77 1.50
CA THR A 273 -10.47 -6.37 1.01
C THR A 273 -11.81 -6.00 0.38
N SER A 274 -12.52 -6.98 -0.20
CA SER A 274 -13.89 -6.82 -0.71
C SER A 274 -14.90 -6.38 0.37
N HIS A 275 -14.62 -6.63 1.65
CA HIS A 275 -15.47 -6.19 2.76
C HIS A 275 -15.40 -4.67 2.97
N ILE A 276 -14.36 -3.99 2.46
CA ILE A 276 -14.23 -2.54 2.56
C ILE A 276 -15.32 -1.84 1.74
N LYS A 277 -16.24 -1.18 2.45
CA LYS A 277 -17.27 -0.29 1.89
C LYS A 277 -16.62 0.96 1.30
N GLY A 278 -15.64 1.55 1.98
CA GLY A 278 -14.95 2.77 1.54
C GLY A 278 -13.92 3.27 2.54
N ILE A 279 -13.09 4.22 2.13
CA ILE A 279 -12.12 4.91 2.99
C ILE A 279 -12.45 6.40 2.94
N TYR A 280 -12.64 6.99 4.12
CA TYR A 280 -13.20 8.33 4.26
C TYR A 280 -12.41 9.15 5.27
N SER A 281 -12.38 10.47 5.11
CA SER A 281 -11.88 11.37 6.14
C SER A 281 -12.69 11.19 7.43
N THR A 282 -12.05 11.42 8.59
CA THR A 282 -12.73 11.32 9.89
C THR A 282 -13.76 12.42 10.13
N THR A 283 -13.75 13.49 9.34
CA THR A 283 -14.76 14.56 9.33
C THR A 283 -16.08 14.13 8.69
N GLY A 284 -16.07 13.15 7.77
CA GLY A 284 -17.28 12.60 7.15
C GLY A 284 -17.05 11.94 5.78
N GLU A 285 -18.02 11.13 5.33
CA GLU A 285 -17.96 10.40 4.05
C GLU A 285 -17.91 11.32 2.81
N SER A 286 -18.43 12.55 2.92
CA SER A 286 -18.45 13.54 1.83
C SER A 286 -17.24 14.47 1.81
N ASP A 287 -16.36 14.40 2.81
CA ASP A 287 -15.18 15.26 2.85
C ASP A 287 -14.08 14.72 1.93
N THR A 288 -13.64 15.58 1.01
CA THR A 288 -12.62 15.29 0.00
C THR A 288 -11.35 16.10 0.24
N SER A 289 -11.24 16.77 1.39
CA SER A 289 -10.03 17.48 1.79
C SER A 289 -8.89 16.52 2.12
N ASN A 290 -7.67 16.99 1.88
CA ASN A 290 -6.47 16.28 2.30
C ASN A 290 -6.36 16.37 3.83
N THR A 291 -6.05 15.24 4.45
CA THR A 291 -5.89 15.16 5.91
C THR A 291 -4.90 14.04 6.24
N ASP A 292 -4.53 13.91 7.51
CA ASP A 292 -3.68 12.85 8.01
C ASP A 292 -4.48 11.67 8.60
N THR A 293 -5.81 11.75 8.69
CA THR A 293 -6.61 10.77 9.44
C THR A 293 -7.82 10.27 8.65
N TYR A 294 -7.86 8.97 8.40
CA TYR A 294 -8.93 8.30 7.63
C TYR A 294 -9.54 7.11 8.37
N ASN A 295 -10.82 6.86 8.15
CA ASN A 295 -11.52 5.65 8.57
C ASN A 295 -11.76 4.74 7.35
N ILE A 296 -11.30 3.50 7.44
CA ILE A 296 -11.71 2.40 6.57
C ILE A 296 -13.03 1.85 7.14
N LYS A 297 -14.09 1.94 6.35
CA LYS A 297 -15.43 1.44 6.70
C LYS A 297 -15.69 0.12 6.00
N LEU A 298 -16.23 -0.84 6.74
CA LEU A 298 -16.61 -2.16 6.25
C LEU A 298 -18.11 -2.24 5.99
N ASN A 299 -18.50 -3.16 5.10
CA ASN A 299 -19.89 -3.53 4.97
C ASN A 299 -20.32 -4.40 6.16
N LYS A 300 -21.53 -4.17 6.66
CA LYS A 300 -22.10 -5.01 7.72
C LYS A 300 -22.34 -6.45 7.25
N CYS A 301 -22.74 -6.62 5.99
CA CYS A 301 -23.02 -7.93 5.41
C CYS A 301 -22.58 -7.97 3.94
N ASN A 302 -22.43 -9.18 3.41
CA ASN A 302 -22.18 -9.38 1.98
C ASN A 302 -23.31 -8.74 1.15
N PRO A 303 -23.02 -7.79 0.24
CA PRO A 303 -24.03 -7.16 -0.62
C PRO A 303 -24.84 -8.16 -1.47
N ASN A 304 -24.26 -9.32 -1.76
CA ASN A 304 -24.91 -10.39 -2.53
C ASN A 304 -25.57 -11.45 -1.63
N ASN A 305 -25.30 -11.42 -0.31
CA ASN A 305 -25.82 -12.37 0.66
C ASN A 305 -25.95 -11.73 2.05
N LEU A 306 -27.09 -11.12 2.32
CA LEU A 306 -27.32 -10.36 3.56
C LEU A 306 -27.24 -11.20 4.85
N SER A 307 -27.19 -12.54 4.75
CA SER A 307 -27.02 -13.44 5.89
C SER A 307 -25.56 -13.65 6.31
N GLU A 308 -24.62 -13.22 5.49
CA GLU A 308 -23.18 -13.36 5.73
C GLU A 308 -22.64 -12.07 6.33
N ASP A 309 -22.02 -12.19 7.51
CA ASP A 309 -21.46 -11.07 8.25
C ASP A 309 -20.08 -10.70 7.69
N TRP A 310 -19.92 -9.44 7.28
CA TRP A 310 -18.66 -8.91 6.70
C TRP A 310 -17.92 -7.96 7.66
N ARG A 311 -18.38 -7.87 8.91
CA ARG A 311 -17.72 -7.13 9.99
C ARG A 311 -16.45 -7.84 10.47
N LEU A 312 -15.67 -7.16 11.30
CA LEU A 312 -14.52 -7.72 12.00
C LEU A 312 -15.00 -8.66 13.11
N THR A 313 -14.85 -9.96 12.91
CA THR A 313 -15.31 -11.06 13.76
C THR A 313 -14.19 -12.00 14.21
N ASP A 314 -12.96 -11.81 13.75
CA ASP A 314 -11.79 -12.60 14.11
C ASP A 314 -10.93 -11.88 15.14
N SER A 315 -10.12 -12.64 15.89
CA SER A 315 -9.25 -12.09 16.93
C SER A 315 -8.13 -11.20 16.40
N LYS A 316 -7.78 -11.34 15.11
CA LYS A 316 -6.65 -10.67 14.49
C LYS A 316 -6.87 -10.39 13.00
N TYR A 317 -6.33 -9.27 12.54
CA TYR A 317 -6.30 -8.86 11.12
C TYR A 317 -4.92 -8.35 10.71
N THR A 318 -4.61 -8.41 9.42
CA THR A 318 -3.44 -7.75 8.84
C THR A 318 -3.89 -6.69 7.84
N LEU A 319 -3.47 -5.44 8.04
CA LEU A 319 -3.73 -4.33 7.12
C LEU A 319 -2.42 -3.96 6.40
N ILE A 320 -2.47 -3.94 5.07
CA ILE A 320 -1.39 -3.50 4.19
C ILE A 320 -1.83 -2.20 3.50
N ILE A 321 -1.00 -1.17 3.52
CA ILE A 321 -1.27 0.14 2.92
C ILE A 321 -0.09 0.52 2.01
N LYS A 322 -0.38 0.90 0.77
CA LYS A 322 0.62 1.21 -0.27
C LYS A 322 0.27 2.48 -1.04
N ASN A 323 1.24 3.02 -1.78
CA ASN A 323 1.04 4.10 -2.76
C ASN A 323 0.38 5.38 -2.22
N ILE A 324 0.41 5.63 -0.90
CA ILE A 324 -0.12 6.87 -0.34
C ILE A 324 0.88 7.99 -0.61
N ILE A 325 0.44 9.11 -1.18
CA ILE A 325 1.31 10.27 -1.45
C ILE A 325 0.97 11.43 -0.53
N ASP A 326 1.97 12.27 -0.23
CA ASP A 326 1.75 13.54 0.48
C ASP A 326 1.25 14.66 -0.45
N THR A 327 0.93 15.81 0.15
CA THR A 327 0.40 16.99 -0.56
C THR A 327 1.48 18.01 -0.93
N GLU A 328 2.76 17.60 -0.94
CA GLU A 328 3.87 18.49 -1.24
C GLU A 328 3.92 18.84 -2.74
N ASN A 329 4.55 19.97 -3.09
CA ASN A 329 4.69 20.41 -4.49
C ASN A 329 5.42 19.38 -5.38
N ILE A 330 6.30 18.56 -4.78
CA ILE A 330 6.86 17.35 -5.39
C ILE A 330 6.43 16.17 -4.51
N PRO A 331 5.34 15.48 -4.88
CA PRO A 331 4.75 14.47 -4.02
C PRO A 331 5.69 13.29 -3.76
N ASN A 332 5.66 12.79 -2.53
CA ASN A 332 6.44 11.65 -2.09
C ASN A 332 5.49 10.50 -1.76
N ALA A 333 5.72 9.34 -2.36
CA ALA A 333 5.02 8.13 -1.99
C ALA A 333 5.59 7.56 -0.68
N MET A 334 4.69 7.17 0.21
CA MET A 334 4.94 6.35 1.40
C MET A 334 5.59 5.02 0.99
N ASP A 335 6.45 4.48 1.85
CA ASP A 335 6.87 3.08 1.74
C ASP A 335 5.71 2.13 2.12
N ASP A 336 5.70 0.91 1.60
CA ASP A 336 4.67 -0.07 1.96
C ASP A 336 4.59 -0.26 3.48
N TYR A 337 3.39 -0.14 4.03
CA TYR A 337 3.13 -0.31 5.45
C TYR A 337 2.33 -1.59 5.67
N THR A 338 2.69 -2.38 6.69
CA THR A 338 1.96 -3.58 7.11
C THR A 338 1.81 -3.56 8.62
N SER A 339 0.60 -3.79 9.11
CA SER A 339 0.32 -3.84 10.55
C SER A 339 -0.66 -4.95 10.91
N SER A 340 -0.51 -5.45 12.13
CA SER A 340 -1.43 -6.39 12.75
C SER A 340 -2.39 -5.64 13.66
N LEU A 341 -3.68 -5.95 13.56
CA LEU A 341 -4.74 -5.38 14.37
C LEU A 341 -5.35 -6.48 15.23
N ASN A 342 -5.42 -6.26 16.54
CA ASN A 342 -6.08 -7.18 17.46
C ASN A 342 -7.48 -6.66 17.76
N ASP A 343 -8.43 -7.58 17.80
CA ASP A 343 -9.80 -7.27 18.13
C ASP A 343 -9.96 -6.96 19.63
N THR A 344 -10.91 -6.07 19.93
CA THR A 344 -11.26 -5.61 21.29
C THR A 344 -12.75 -5.73 21.58
N GLN A 345 -13.54 -6.25 20.64
CA GLN A 345 -14.99 -6.32 20.76
C GLN A 345 -15.42 -7.65 21.37
N ALA A 346 -16.49 -7.65 22.18
CA ALA A 346 -17.04 -8.87 22.77
C ALA A 346 -17.60 -9.84 21.70
N PRO A 347 -17.55 -11.17 21.93
CA PRO A 347 -18.24 -12.14 21.09
C PRO A 347 -19.75 -12.16 21.40
N THR A 348 -20.54 -12.74 20.48
CA THR A 348 -21.99 -12.93 20.59
C THR A 348 -22.37 -14.36 20.21
N GLY A 349 -23.52 -14.86 20.69
CA GLY A 349 -24.09 -16.12 20.22
C GLY A 349 -24.74 -15.95 18.84
N THR A 350 -24.41 -16.81 17.88
CA THR A 350 -24.90 -16.73 16.48
C THR A 350 -25.94 -17.78 16.15
N GLY A 351 -26.01 -18.88 16.90
CA GLY A 351 -27.02 -19.91 16.72
C GLY A 351 -26.86 -21.10 17.67
N ILE A 352 -27.92 -21.89 17.82
CA ILE A 352 -27.91 -23.12 18.61
C ILE A 352 -28.63 -24.21 17.80
N TYR A 353 -27.91 -25.27 17.45
CA TYR A 353 -28.36 -26.30 16.52
C TYR A 353 -28.26 -27.68 17.15
N ALA A 354 -29.20 -28.55 16.81
CA ALA A 354 -29.13 -29.96 17.17
C ALA A 354 -28.29 -30.69 16.15
N LYS A 355 -27.48 -31.64 16.60
CA LYS A 355 -26.90 -32.68 15.74
C LYS A 355 -27.39 -34.02 16.28
N PRO A 356 -28.61 -34.41 15.87
CA PRO A 356 -29.27 -35.59 16.43
C PRO A 356 -28.53 -36.87 16.05
N ARG A 357 -28.64 -37.88 16.92
CA ARG A 357 -28.15 -39.25 16.71
C ARG A 357 -28.42 -39.77 15.27
N THR A 358 -27.42 -40.41 14.66
CA THR A 358 -27.61 -41.32 13.53
C THR A 358 -28.38 -42.56 13.97
N ILE A 359 -29.30 -43.09 13.14
CA ILE A 359 -30.33 -44.09 13.50
C ILE A 359 -29.78 -45.35 14.24
N SER A 360 -28.48 -45.64 14.14
CA SER A 360 -27.79 -46.80 14.73
C SER A 360 -27.54 -46.71 16.25
N GLY A 361 -28.54 -46.39 17.08
CA GLY A 361 -28.68 -46.90 18.46
C GLY A 361 -27.62 -46.62 19.55
N THR A 362 -26.39 -46.22 19.22
CA THR A 362 -25.26 -46.02 20.15
C THR A 362 -24.84 -44.55 20.28
N ASP A 363 -25.18 -43.70 19.32
CA ASP A 363 -24.72 -42.30 19.29
C ASP A 363 -25.49 -41.43 20.28
N LYS A 364 -24.89 -40.37 20.80
CA LYS A 364 -25.57 -39.47 21.73
C LYS A 364 -26.14 -38.27 20.99
N ASP A 365 -27.20 -37.66 21.54
CA ASP A 365 -27.72 -36.41 20.98
C ASP A 365 -26.78 -35.26 21.34
N ASN A 366 -26.44 -34.46 20.33
CA ASN A 366 -25.55 -33.31 20.48
C ASN A 366 -26.30 -31.99 20.27
N VAL A 367 -25.84 -30.94 20.96
CA VAL A 367 -26.22 -29.55 20.70
C VAL A 367 -24.97 -28.73 20.43
N ILE A 368 -24.97 -27.97 19.34
CA ILE A 368 -23.87 -27.09 18.95
C ILE A 368 -24.30 -25.65 19.21
N VAL A 369 -23.53 -24.94 20.02
CA VAL A 369 -23.70 -23.50 20.27
C VAL A 369 -22.65 -22.75 19.46
N CYS A 370 -23.07 -21.92 18.52
CA CYS A 370 -22.20 -21.14 17.66
C CYS A 370 -21.98 -19.73 18.22
N PHE A 371 -20.77 -19.21 18.06
CA PHE A 371 -20.36 -17.87 18.45
C PHE A 371 -19.93 -17.06 17.23
N SER A 372 -19.86 -15.74 17.37
CA SER A 372 -19.38 -14.86 16.30
C SER A 372 -17.86 -14.85 16.17
N LYS A 373 -17.13 -15.33 17.18
CA LYS A 373 -15.66 -15.31 17.24
C LYS A 373 -15.11 -16.61 17.81
N ALA A 374 -13.83 -16.85 17.58
CA ALA A 374 -13.11 -17.94 18.22
C ALA A 374 -13.07 -17.71 19.73
N MET A 375 -13.43 -18.73 20.49
CA MET A 375 -13.59 -18.67 21.93
C MET A 375 -12.36 -19.20 22.65
N ASP A 376 -12.10 -18.70 23.85
CA ASP A 376 -11.07 -19.26 24.72
C ASP A 376 -11.47 -20.69 25.11
N ALA A 377 -10.68 -21.65 24.63
CA ALA A 377 -10.82 -23.08 24.89
C ALA A 377 -10.98 -23.39 26.39
N THR A 378 -10.38 -22.60 27.29
CA THR A 378 -10.47 -22.81 28.74
C THR A 378 -11.80 -22.39 29.35
N THR A 379 -12.59 -21.57 28.64
CA THR A 379 -13.90 -21.10 29.12
C THR A 379 -15.07 -21.76 28.40
N ILE A 380 -14.91 -22.06 27.10
CA ILE A 380 -15.96 -22.67 26.27
C ILE A 380 -16.27 -24.12 26.67
N THR A 381 -15.34 -24.85 27.29
CA THR A 381 -15.56 -26.24 27.70
C THR A 381 -16.05 -26.37 29.15
N ILE A 382 -16.22 -25.27 29.89
CA ILE A 382 -16.63 -25.31 31.30
C ILE A 382 -18.14 -25.59 31.39
N LYS A 383 -18.51 -26.76 31.93
CA LYS A 383 -19.90 -27.20 32.08
C LYS A 383 -20.81 -26.18 32.79
N ASP A 384 -20.30 -25.51 33.82
CA ASP A 384 -21.08 -24.55 34.63
C ASP A 384 -21.50 -23.29 33.86
N ASN A 385 -20.87 -23.02 32.72
CA ASN A 385 -21.22 -21.92 31.82
C ASN A 385 -22.49 -22.21 31.01
N TYR A 386 -22.99 -23.45 31.06
CA TYR A 386 -24.09 -23.95 30.25
C TYR A 386 -25.22 -24.50 31.11
N LYS A 387 -26.45 -24.17 30.71
CA LYS A 387 -27.68 -24.73 31.28
C LYS A 387 -28.59 -25.17 30.15
N PHE A 388 -29.51 -26.08 30.44
CA PHE A 388 -30.55 -26.46 29.49
C PHE A 388 -31.94 -26.16 30.05
N ILE A 389 -32.90 -25.95 29.16
CA ILE A 389 -34.32 -25.94 29.50
C ILE A 389 -34.89 -27.30 29.13
N ASN A 390 -35.64 -27.90 30.05
CA ASN A 390 -36.22 -29.21 29.83
C ASN A 390 -37.60 -29.15 29.13
N GLY A 391 -38.21 -30.29 28.82
CA GLY A 391 -39.56 -30.37 28.24
C GLY A 391 -40.67 -29.80 29.13
N GLN A 392 -40.41 -29.58 30.42
CA GLN A 392 -41.33 -28.99 31.40
C GLN A 392 -41.17 -27.46 31.52
N GLY A 393 -40.16 -26.87 30.85
CA GLY A 393 -39.84 -25.45 30.94
C GLY A 393 -38.89 -25.07 32.08
N ASP A 394 -38.35 -26.04 32.82
CA ASP A 394 -37.40 -25.77 33.91
C ASP A 394 -36.00 -25.50 33.37
N VAL A 395 -35.33 -24.47 33.88
CA VAL A 395 -33.88 -24.27 33.69
C VAL A 395 -33.11 -25.20 34.63
N LYS A 396 -32.25 -26.06 34.09
CA LYS A 396 -31.44 -27.04 34.83
C LYS A 396 -29.97 -26.94 34.45
N SER A 397 -29.08 -27.28 35.38
CA SER A 397 -27.68 -27.55 35.07
C SER A 397 -27.55 -28.75 34.13
N LEU A 398 -26.50 -28.79 33.31
CA LEU A 398 -26.23 -29.96 32.47
C LEU A 398 -26.02 -31.23 33.33
N PRO A 399 -26.48 -32.41 32.86
CA PRO A 399 -26.33 -33.65 33.61
C PRO A 399 -24.85 -34.07 33.77
N GLU A 400 -24.57 -34.90 34.77
CA GLU A 400 -23.21 -35.29 35.15
C GLU A 400 -22.45 -35.95 33.99
N GLY A 401 -23.11 -36.77 33.17
CA GLY A 401 -22.51 -37.44 32.01
C GLY A 401 -22.35 -36.59 30.74
N THR A 402 -22.70 -35.29 30.77
CA THR A 402 -22.47 -34.40 29.63
C THR A 402 -20.99 -34.07 29.45
N THR A 403 -20.53 -34.10 28.20
CA THR A 403 -19.21 -33.58 27.81
C THR A 403 -19.36 -32.34 26.93
N ILE A 404 -18.45 -31.39 27.07
CA ILE A 404 -18.38 -30.20 26.23
C ILE A 404 -16.98 -30.14 25.61
N SER A 405 -16.93 -30.02 24.28
CA SER A 405 -15.72 -29.78 23.51
C SER A 405 -15.87 -28.52 22.67
N ALA A 406 -14.76 -27.84 22.40
CA ALA A 406 -14.75 -26.78 21.39
C ALA A 406 -14.89 -27.37 19.98
N GLY A 407 -15.51 -26.61 19.08
CA GLY A 407 -15.51 -26.86 17.65
C GLY A 407 -14.12 -26.72 17.04
N GLY A 408 -13.97 -27.11 15.78
CA GLY A 408 -12.65 -27.19 15.15
C GLY A 408 -11.93 -25.84 15.04
N ASP A 409 -12.68 -24.74 14.90
CA ASP A 409 -12.19 -23.35 14.79
C ASP A 409 -12.43 -22.54 16.08
N ASP A 410 -12.77 -23.21 17.18
CA ASP A 410 -13.17 -22.63 18.46
C ASP A 410 -14.36 -21.65 18.37
N LYS A 411 -15.08 -21.58 17.24
CA LYS A 411 -16.29 -20.75 17.07
C LYS A 411 -17.57 -21.47 17.49
N SER A 412 -17.46 -22.67 18.05
CA SER A 412 -18.61 -23.42 18.53
C SER A 412 -18.31 -24.26 19.78
N ALA A 413 -19.33 -24.54 20.58
CA ALA A 413 -19.29 -25.51 21.67
C ALA A 413 -20.18 -26.71 21.32
N ILE A 414 -19.62 -27.91 21.36
CA ILE A 414 -20.32 -29.17 21.10
C ILE A 414 -20.66 -29.80 22.44
N ILE A 415 -21.95 -29.87 22.75
CA ILE A 415 -22.51 -30.40 24.00
C ILE A 415 -23.09 -31.78 23.72
N GLU A 416 -22.45 -32.82 24.21
CA GLU A 416 -22.91 -34.21 24.08
C GLU A 416 -23.70 -34.63 25.32
N PHE A 417 -24.96 -34.98 25.14
CA PHE A 417 -25.84 -35.39 26.24
C PHE A 417 -25.75 -36.90 26.52
N PRO A 418 -25.98 -37.36 27.76
CA PRO A 418 -26.16 -38.79 28.06
C PRO A 418 -27.32 -39.40 27.25
N SER A 419 -27.28 -40.71 27.02
CA SER A 419 -28.25 -41.43 26.17
C SER A 419 -29.72 -41.29 26.56
N ASP A 420 -29.98 -41.01 27.84
CA ASP A 420 -31.35 -40.87 28.38
C ASP A 420 -31.96 -39.49 28.08
N TYR A 421 -31.16 -38.54 27.61
CA TYR A 421 -31.58 -37.20 27.24
C TYR A 421 -31.86 -37.11 25.74
N HIS A 422 -32.86 -36.31 25.39
CA HIS A 422 -33.36 -36.23 24.02
C HIS A 422 -33.45 -34.78 23.55
N VAL A 423 -32.64 -34.42 22.57
CA VAL A 423 -32.64 -33.08 21.97
C VAL A 423 -33.87 -32.93 21.08
N LYS A 424 -34.70 -31.92 21.39
CA LYS A 424 -35.94 -31.65 20.67
C LYS A 424 -35.73 -30.56 19.64
N THR A 425 -36.02 -30.93 18.40
CA THR A 425 -35.83 -30.05 17.25
C THR A 425 -37.11 -29.42 16.73
N THR A 426 -36.98 -28.32 16.00
CA THR A 426 -38.07 -27.63 15.27
C THR A 426 -38.73 -28.61 14.28
N GLY A 427 -39.79 -29.30 14.73
CA GLY A 427 -40.53 -30.31 13.96
C GLY A 427 -40.96 -31.54 14.78
N LYS A 428 -40.29 -31.79 15.91
CA LYS A 428 -40.64 -32.88 16.86
C LYS A 428 -41.46 -32.34 18.03
N THR A 429 -42.46 -33.10 18.50
CA THR A 429 -43.23 -32.75 19.71
C THR A 429 -42.37 -32.99 20.95
N ALA A 430 -42.30 -32.01 21.86
CA ALA A 430 -41.73 -32.23 23.19
C ALA A 430 -42.74 -33.04 24.01
N ASN A 431 -42.31 -34.14 24.63
CA ASN A 431 -43.18 -34.98 25.44
C ASN A 431 -43.11 -34.56 26.91
N SER A 432 -43.16 -33.26 27.19
CA SER A 432 -43.16 -32.66 28.53
C SER A 432 -42.25 -33.35 29.57
N SER A 433 -41.11 -33.90 29.15
CA SER A 433 -40.26 -34.76 29.97
C SER A 433 -39.12 -33.97 30.58
N ALA A 434 -38.68 -34.35 31.78
CA ALA A 434 -37.51 -33.76 32.43
C ALA A 434 -36.19 -34.04 31.69
N TYR A 435 -36.18 -35.06 30.81
CA TYR A 435 -35.04 -35.48 30.00
C TYR A 435 -35.07 -34.93 28.56
N ASP A 436 -36.13 -34.23 28.17
CA ASP A 436 -36.19 -33.55 26.88
C ASP A 436 -35.36 -32.26 26.97
N VAL A 437 -34.44 -32.04 26.04
CA VAL A 437 -33.63 -30.80 25.94
C VAL A 437 -34.27 -29.90 24.88
N THR A 438 -34.80 -28.76 25.30
CA THR A 438 -35.58 -27.84 24.44
C THR A 438 -34.85 -26.53 24.15
N ALA A 439 -33.93 -26.12 25.02
CA ALA A 439 -33.07 -24.95 24.81
C ALA A 439 -31.76 -25.06 25.58
N ILE A 440 -30.76 -24.28 25.17
CA ILE A 440 -29.49 -24.09 25.86
C ILE A 440 -29.33 -22.61 26.20
N VAL A 441 -28.86 -22.35 27.42
CA VAL A 441 -28.47 -21.02 27.90
C VAL A 441 -26.97 -21.04 28.15
N VAL A 442 -26.23 -20.10 27.57
CA VAL A 442 -24.78 -19.97 27.74
C VAL A 442 -24.42 -18.61 28.31
N SER A 443 -23.52 -18.60 29.30
CA SER A 443 -23.03 -17.40 29.96
C SER A 443 -21.57 -17.57 30.41
N ASN A 444 -20.84 -16.48 30.64
CA ASN A 444 -19.48 -16.48 31.21
C ASN A 444 -18.37 -17.15 30.36
N VAL A 445 -18.63 -17.38 29.08
CA VAL A 445 -17.58 -17.73 28.11
C VAL A 445 -16.88 -16.48 27.60
N LYS A 446 -15.63 -16.61 27.15
CA LYS A 446 -14.79 -15.52 26.64
C LYS A 446 -14.23 -15.84 25.26
N ASP A 447 -13.93 -14.81 24.48
CA ASP A 447 -13.11 -14.98 23.27
C ASP A 447 -11.62 -15.18 23.61
N GLU A 448 -10.81 -15.52 22.61
CA GLU A 448 -9.34 -15.67 22.75
C GLU A 448 -8.65 -14.39 23.27
N ALA A 449 -9.26 -13.22 23.06
CA ALA A 449 -8.76 -11.93 23.54
C ALA A 449 -9.18 -11.65 25.00
N GLY A 450 -9.97 -12.52 25.62
CA GLY A 450 -10.44 -12.43 27.00
C GLY A 450 -11.69 -11.58 27.20
N ASN A 451 -12.35 -11.13 26.12
CA ASN A 451 -13.60 -10.39 26.18
C ASN A 451 -14.73 -11.36 26.53
N ALA A 452 -15.56 -11.00 27.52
CA ALA A 452 -16.72 -11.79 27.89
C ALA A 452 -17.81 -11.73 26.82
N LEU A 453 -18.57 -12.83 26.67
CA LEU A 453 -19.77 -12.88 25.84
C LEU A 453 -20.70 -11.70 26.12
N ASP A 454 -21.14 -11.02 25.06
CA ASP A 454 -22.13 -9.96 25.17
C ASP A 454 -23.51 -10.56 25.51
N GLY A 455 -23.88 -10.45 26.79
CA GLY A 455 -25.10 -11.02 27.34
C GLY A 455 -25.05 -12.54 27.50
N ALA A 456 -26.08 -13.22 27.01
CA ALA A 456 -26.19 -14.68 27.05
C ALA A 456 -26.62 -15.20 25.67
N ALA A 457 -26.03 -16.31 25.23
CA ALA A 457 -26.53 -17.02 24.05
C ALA A 457 -27.70 -17.92 24.48
N TYR A 458 -28.84 -17.77 23.80
CA TYR A 458 -30.08 -18.49 24.15
C TYR A 458 -30.99 -18.65 22.94
N ASN A 459 -31.59 -19.84 22.78
CA ASN A 459 -32.66 -20.09 21.82
C ASN A 459 -34.04 -19.99 22.51
N ASN A 460 -34.84 -19.01 22.13
CA ASN A 460 -36.14 -18.71 22.76
C ASN A 460 -37.33 -19.50 22.20
N ASN A 461 -37.11 -20.37 21.20
CA ASN A 461 -38.18 -21.03 20.45
C ASN A 461 -38.75 -22.31 21.11
N SER A 462 -38.41 -22.59 22.38
CA SER A 462 -38.79 -23.82 23.09
C SER A 462 -38.39 -25.13 22.38
N LYS A 463 -37.53 -25.02 21.37
CA LYS A 463 -36.95 -26.10 20.55
C LYS A 463 -35.60 -25.62 20.02
N ILE A 464 -34.72 -26.57 19.76
CA ILE A 464 -33.42 -26.34 19.14
C ILE A 464 -33.57 -26.46 17.63
N ASP A 465 -32.88 -25.65 16.85
CA ASP A 465 -33.00 -25.69 15.40
C ASP A 465 -32.28 -26.93 14.81
N GLU A 466 -32.79 -27.47 13.71
CA GLU A 466 -32.10 -28.53 12.96
C GLU A 466 -30.80 -27.99 12.31
N PRO A 467 -29.83 -28.86 11.94
CA PRO A 467 -28.62 -28.44 11.26
C PRO A 467 -28.93 -27.57 10.04
N LYS A 468 -28.29 -26.41 9.96
CA LYS A 468 -28.47 -25.48 8.86
C LYS A 468 -27.40 -25.71 7.81
N ALA A 469 -27.80 -26.04 6.59
CA ALA A 469 -26.90 -26.16 5.45
C ALA A 469 -26.49 -24.76 4.95
N ASP A 470 -25.48 -24.16 5.58
CA ASP A 470 -24.98 -22.83 5.20
C ASP A 470 -23.46 -22.72 5.08
N THR A 471 -22.73 -23.82 5.25
CA THR A 471 -21.28 -23.86 5.03
C THR A 471 -20.93 -23.67 3.56
N LYS A 472 -20.05 -22.71 3.29
CA LYS A 472 -19.59 -22.36 1.94
C LYS A 472 -18.06 -22.38 1.89
N VAL A 473 -17.51 -22.53 0.70
CA VAL A 473 -16.10 -22.20 0.45
C VAL A 473 -15.94 -20.68 0.59
N ARG A 474 -14.92 -20.24 1.32
CA ARG A 474 -14.63 -18.81 1.47
C ARG A 474 -14.04 -18.27 0.17
N ASP A 475 -14.44 -17.04 -0.17
CA ASP A 475 -13.83 -16.28 -1.26
C ASP A 475 -12.31 -16.18 -1.04
N ASN A 476 -11.54 -16.16 -2.13
CA ASN A 476 -10.08 -15.99 -2.10
C ASN A 476 -9.30 -17.05 -1.29
N SER A 477 -9.87 -18.22 -1.04
CA SER A 477 -9.26 -19.22 -0.14
C SER A 477 -8.40 -20.28 -0.81
N VAL A 478 -8.52 -20.48 -2.12
CA VAL A 478 -7.80 -21.54 -2.83
C VAL A 478 -6.33 -21.17 -3.00
N LYS A 479 -5.45 -21.89 -2.31
CA LYS A 479 -4.00 -21.69 -2.34
C LYS A 479 -3.29 -22.96 -2.74
N ILE A 480 -2.43 -22.89 -3.75
CA ILE A 480 -1.63 -24.02 -4.25
C ILE A 480 -0.14 -23.79 -4.00
N TYR A 481 0.54 -24.82 -3.48
CA TYR A 481 1.97 -24.76 -3.14
C TYR A 481 2.60 -26.15 -3.16
N TYR A 482 3.93 -26.20 -3.25
CA TYR A 482 4.69 -27.44 -3.07
C TYR A 482 5.03 -27.64 -1.58
N ASP A 483 4.95 -28.88 -1.12
CA ASP A 483 5.55 -29.36 0.13
C ASP A 483 6.52 -30.49 -0.23
N GLY A 484 7.82 -30.16 -0.29
CA GLY A 484 8.80 -31.00 -0.97
C GLY A 484 8.47 -31.13 -2.47
N ASP A 485 8.28 -32.36 -2.92
CA ASP A 485 7.86 -32.65 -4.30
C ASP A 485 6.35 -32.89 -4.46
N ASP A 486 5.61 -32.97 -3.35
CA ASP A 486 4.17 -33.14 -3.37
C ASP A 486 3.48 -31.78 -3.56
N LEU A 487 2.34 -31.78 -4.24
CA LEU A 487 1.53 -30.59 -4.44
C LEU A 487 0.39 -30.57 -3.41
N LYS A 488 0.23 -29.44 -2.73
CA LYS A 488 -0.86 -29.21 -1.78
C LYS A 488 -1.76 -28.08 -2.24
N VAL A 489 -3.05 -28.23 -1.95
CA VAL A 489 -4.07 -27.20 -2.16
C VAL A 489 -4.83 -27.00 -0.87
N ASP A 490 -4.70 -25.82 -0.29
CA ASP A 490 -5.49 -25.38 0.85
C ASP A 490 -6.78 -24.71 0.34
N VAL A 491 -7.91 -25.07 0.95
CA VAL A 491 -9.23 -24.47 0.72
C VAL A 491 -9.90 -24.26 2.06
N THR A 492 -10.46 -23.07 2.29
CA THR A 492 -11.07 -22.71 3.58
C THR A 492 -12.59 -22.59 3.42
N PHE A 493 -13.33 -23.11 4.40
CA PHE A 493 -14.78 -23.05 4.49
C PHE A 493 -15.23 -22.03 5.54
N THR A 494 -16.49 -21.60 5.49
CA THR A 494 -17.05 -20.62 6.45
C THR A 494 -17.31 -21.18 7.84
N ARG A 495 -17.20 -22.50 8.02
CA ARG A 495 -17.33 -23.21 9.30
C ARG A 495 -16.33 -24.36 9.37
N ALA A 496 -16.05 -24.83 10.59
CA ALA A 496 -15.26 -26.03 10.80
C ALA A 496 -15.86 -27.27 10.12
N LEU A 497 -14.99 -28.09 9.53
CA LEU A 497 -15.34 -29.34 8.88
C LEU A 497 -15.34 -30.51 9.89
N ASP A 498 -16.30 -31.43 9.72
CA ASP A 498 -16.38 -32.63 10.55
C ASP A 498 -16.00 -33.91 9.79
N ASP A 499 -16.94 -34.60 9.15
CA ASP A 499 -16.63 -35.82 8.40
C ASP A 499 -16.18 -35.44 6.99
N VAL A 500 -14.88 -35.52 6.70
CA VAL A 500 -14.30 -35.10 5.41
C VAL A 500 -14.02 -36.32 4.53
N ILE A 501 -14.61 -36.35 3.34
CA ILE A 501 -14.52 -37.47 2.39
C ILE A 501 -13.68 -37.07 1.19
N VAL A 502 -12.56 -37.75 0.98
CA VAL A 502 -11.58 -37.43 -0.09
C VAL A 502 -12.21 -37.40 -1.49
N SER A 503 -13.09 -38.35 -1.80
CA SER A 503 -13.75 -38.45 -3.10
C SER A 503 -14.74 -37.33 -3.39
N ASP A 504 -15.14 -36.55 -2.39
CA ASP A 504 -16.04 -35.42 -2.61
C ASP A 504 -15.33 -34.23 -3.27
N PHE A 505 -13.99 -34.22 -3.31
CA PHE A 505 -13.23 -33.09 -3.84
C PHE A 505 -12.47 -33.43 -5.11
N THR A 506 -12.35 -32.42 -5.97
CA THR A 506 -11.40 -32.39 -7.08
C THR A 506 -10.72 -31.03 -7.14
N PHE A 507 -9.52 -31.01 -7.70
CA PHE A 507 -8.83 -29.78 -8.06
C PHE A 507 -8.27 -29.91 -9.49
N GLY A 508 -8.60 -28.97 -10.36
CA GLY A 508 -8.29 -29.07 -11.79
C GLY A 508 -8.90 -30.33 -12.44
N GLY A 509 -10.05 -30.80 -11.93
CA GLY A 509 -10.69 -32.04 -12.38
C GLY A 509 -10.04 -33.34 -11.86
N VAL A 510 -9.00 -33.25 -11.02
CA VAL A 510 -8.25 -34.39 -10.50
C VAL A 510 -8.62 -34.68 -9.05
N HIS A 511 -8.79 -35.95 -8.69
CA HIS A 511 -9.05 -36.35 -7.31
C HIS A 511 -7.76 -36.38 -6.48
N PRO A 512 -7.75 -35.78 -5.26
CA PRO A 512 -6.59 -35.83 -4.39
C PRO A 512 -6.31 -37.24 -3.89
N ASN A 513 -5.05 -37.50 -3.49
CA ASN A 513 -4.65 -38.74 -2.84
C ASN A 513 -5.17 -38.84 -1.40
N SER A 514 -5.24 -37.70 -0.72
CA SER A 514 -5.82 -37.58 0.62
C SER A 514 -6.26 -36.15 0.86
N VAL A 515 -7.15 -35.96 1.84
CA VAL A 515 -7.53 -34.65 2.36
C VAL A 515 -7.30 -34.64 3.86
N ALA A 516 -6.53 -33.68 4.34
CA ALA A 516 -6.41 -33.38 5.75
C ALA A 516 -7.40 -32.27 6.11
N LYS A 517 -8.07 -32.41 7.25
CA LYS A 517 -8.88 -31.34 7.83
C LYS A 517 -8.14 -30.67 8.97
N ASN A 518 -8.25 -29.35 9.05
CA ASN A 518 -7.86 -28.57 10.22
C ASN A 518 -8.88 -27.45 10.37
N ALA A 519 -9.77 -27.56 11.37
CA ALA A 519 -10.84 -26.60 11.56
C ALA A 519 -11.69 -26.43 10.29
N SER A 520 -11.79 -25.19 9.80
CA SER A 520 -12.44 -24.76 8.55
C SER A 520 -11.68 -25.13 7.28
N LYS A 521 -10.42 -25.58 7.38
CA LYS A 521 -9.53 -25.77 6.24
C LYS A 521 -9.43 -27.22 5.81
N ALA A 522 -9.60 -27.46 4.51
CA ALA A 522 -9.25 -28.71 3.84
C ALA A 522 -7.93 -28.53 3.08
N THR A 523 -6.97 -29.43 3.32
CA THR A 523 -5.72 -29.51 2.56
C THR A 523 -5.73 -30.77 1.72
N LEU A 524 -5.85 -30.59 0.40
CA LEU A 524 -5.81 -31.64 -0.61
C LEU A 524 -4.34 -31.95 -0.92
N LEU A 525 -3.96 -33.23 -0.89
CA LEU A 525 -2.61 -33.69 -1.22
C LEU A 525 -2.61 -34.43 -2.56
N PHE A 526 -1.68 -34.05 -3.43
CA PHE A 526 -1.34 -34.78 -4.65
C PHE A 526 0.12 -35.18 -4.56
N LYS A 527 0.38 -36.49 -4.53
CA LYS A 527 1.73 -37.02 -4.35
C LYS A 527 2.53 -36.94 -5.65
N LYS A 528 3.83 -36.74 -5.51
CA LYS A 528 4.78 -36.86 -6.62
C LYS A 528 4.62 -38.22 -7.30
N ASP A 529 4.73 -38.23 -8.62
CA ASP A 529 4.74 -39.42 -9.48
C ASP A 529 3.44 -40.26 -9.50
N ASP A 530 2.40 -39.88 -8.74
CA ASP A 530 1.11 -40.56 -8.79
C ASP A 530 0.42 -40.29 -10.13
N ALA A 531 0.17 -41.37 -10.87
CA ALA A 531 -0.42 -41.31 -12.21
C ALA A 531 -1.84 -40.74 -12.20
N ALA A 532 -2.15 -39.89 -13.18
CA ALA A 532 -3.52 -39.49 -13.47
C ALA A 532 -4.32 -40.66 -14.08
N THR A 533 -5.60 -40.72 -13.77
CA THR A 533 -6.52 -41.70 -14.37
C THR A 533 -6.82 -41.34 -15.83
N THR A 534 -7.26 -42.32 -16.62
CA THR A 534 -7.65 -42.09 -18.02
C THR A 534 -8.75 -41.03 -18.16
N ALA A 535 -9.68 -40.96 -17.21
CA ALA A 535 -10.75 -39.96 -17.20
C ALA A 535 -10.20 -38.55 -16.99
N GLU A 536 -9.28 -38.38 -16.03
CA GLU A 536 -8.61 -37.09 -15.76
C GLU A 536 -7.77 -36.63 -16.96
N ILE A 537 -7.03 -37.54 -17.61
CA ILE A 537 -6.22 -37.25 -18.81
C ILE A 537 -7.11 -36.81 -19.99
N THR A 538 -8.25 -37.50 -20.18
CA THR A 538 -9.17 -37.20 -21.28
C THR A 538 -9.86 -35.85 -21.10
N ALA A 539 -10.20 -35.50 -19.85
CA ALA A 539 -10.81 -34.22 -19.53
C ALA A 539 -9.83 -33.04 -19.69
N HIS A 540 -8.54 -33.28 -19.44
CA HIS A 540 -7.50 -32.26 -19.41
C HIS A 540 -6.22 -32.72 -20.12
N PRO A 541 -6.23 -32.83 -21.47
CA PRO A 541 -5.06 -33.24 -22.23
C PRO A 541 -3.95 -32.17 -22.16
N ILE A 542 -2.69 -32.61 -22.07
CA ILE A 542 -1.52 -31.74 -22.02
C ILE A 542 -0.81 -31.77 -23.37
N THR A 543 -0.92 -30.68 -24.12
CA THR A 543 -0.27 -30.48 -25.42
C THR A 543 0.63 -29.25 -25.37
N TYR A 544 1.88 -29.41 -25.81
CA TYR A 544 2.87 -28.35 -25.87
C TYR A 544 2.86 -27.64 -27.23
N ALA A 545 3.51 -26.47 -27.32
CA ALA A 545 3.54 -25.68 -28.56
C ALA A 545 4.29 -26.35 -29.73
N ASN A 546 5.07 -27.40 -29.44
CA ASN A 546 5.72 -28.26 -30.43
C ASN A 546 4.89 -29.50 -30.79
N GLU A 547 3.60 -29.51 -30.46
CA GLU A 547 2.62 -30.58 -30.74
C GLU A 547 2.91 -31.90 -30.02
N LYS A 548 3.90 -31.94 -29.12
CA LYS A 548 4.10 -33.09 -28.22
C LYS A 548 2.96 -33.15 -27.21
N ILE A 549 2.56 -34.38 -26.89
CA ILE A 549 1.50 -34.69 -25.94
C ILE A 549 2.11 -35.50 -24.80
N ASN A 550 1.79 -35.12 -23.56
CA ASN A 550 2.06 -35.99 -22.41
C ASN A 550 0.94 -37.04 -22.30
N ASN A 551 1.22 -38.27 -22.74
CA ASN A 551 0.24 -39.37 -22.73
C ASN A 551 0.16 -40.12 -21.39
N ASN A 552 1.12 -39.93 -20.49
CA ASN A 552 1.16 -40.59 -19.18
C ASN A 552 1.44 -39.57 -18.07
N PRO A 553 0.64 -38.49 -17.95
CA PRO A 553 0.89 -37.46 -16.95
C PRO A 553 0.62 -37.97 -15.54
N THR A 554 1.33 -37.40 -14.58
CA THR A 554 0.96 -37.49 -13.17
C THR A 554 -0.25 -36.61 -12.88
N LYS A 555 -0.89 -36.81 -11.73
CA LYS A 555 -1.92 -35.91 -11.22
C LYS A 555 -1.45 -34.46 -11.13
N ILE A 556 -0.21 -34.26 -10.68
CA ILE A 556 0.42 -32.94 -10.58
C ILE A 556 0.56 -32.31 -11.96
N ASP A 557 0.99 -33.05 -12.98
CA ASP A 557 1.13 -32.52 -14.35
C ASP A 557 -0.21 -32.00 -14.89
N VAL A 558 -1.29 -32.77 -14.70
CA VAL A 558 -2.64 -32.38 -15.16
C VAL A 558 -3.12 -31.09 -14.50
N ILE A 559 -2.83 -30.93 -13.20
CA ILE A 559 -3.16 -29.72 -12.45
C ILE A 559 -2.29 -28.54 -12.91
N LYS A 560 -0.97 -28.73 -12.97
CA LYS A 560 0.00 -27.67 -13.27
C LYS A 560 -0.16 -27.13 -14.68
N ALA A 561 -0.52 -27.98 -15.65
CA ALA A 561 -0.78 -27.58 -17.03
C ALA A 561 -1.93 -26.56 -17.17
N GLN A 562 -2.87 -26.54 -16.22
CA GLN A 562 -3.96 -25.55 -16.18
C GLN A 562 -3.53 -24.22 -15.53
N GLY A 563 -2.45 -24.22 -14.74
CA GLY A 563 -1.94 -23.03 -14.05
C GLY A 563 -2.98 -22.41 -13.11
N GLN A 564 -3.13 -21.09 -13.19
CA GLN A 564 -4.06 -20.30 -12.39
C GLN A 564 -5.53 -20.62 -12.69
N ASN A 565 -5.81 -21.29 -13.83
CA ASN A 565 -7.17 -21.67 -14.23
C ASN A 565 -7.63 -23.00 -13.62
N ALA A 566 -6.77 -23.71 -12.89
CA ALA A 566 -7.19 -24.89 -12.14
C ALA A 566 -8.28 -24.52 -11.12
N ARG A 567 -9.33 -25.34 -11.05
CA ARG A 567 -10.52 -25.06 -10.22
C ARG A 567 -10.70 -26.08 -9.11
N PHE A 568 -10.99 -25.62 -7.92
CA PHE A 568 -11.56 -26.45 -6.85
C PHE A 568 -13.03 -26.75 -7.14
N ALA A 569 -13.46 -27.99 -6.85
CA ALA A 569 -14.86 -28.38 -6.93
C ALA A 569 -15.23 -29.43 -5.88
N ILE A 570 -16.49 -29.36 -5.45
CA ILE A 570 -17.15 -30.35 -4.59
C ILE A 570 -18.09 -31.16 -5.49
N THR A 571 -17.83 -32.45 -5.64
CA THR A 571 -18.46 -33.34 -6.62
C THR A 571 -19.47 -34.31 -6.00
N SER A 572 -19.48 -34.43 -4.68
CA SER A 572 -20.40 -35.29 -3.92
C SER A 572 -20.78 -34.63 -2.59
N THR A 573 -21.74 -35.22 -1.87
CA THR A 573 -22.48 -34.56 -0.78
C THR A 573 -22.28 -35.20 0.60
N ASN A 574 -21.19 -35.92 0.80
CA ASN A 574 -20.99 -36.69 2.03
C ASN A 574 -20.20 -35.93 3.09
N THR A 575 -19.41 -34.93 2.68
CA THR A 575 -18.63 -34.12 3.60
C THR A 575 -19.54 -33.19 4.40
N THR A 576 -19.36 -33.19 5.72
CA THR A 576 -20.17 -32.42 6.67
C THR A 576 -19.36 -31.34 7.39
N ASP A 577 -20.06 -30.32 7.84
CA ASP A 577 -19.55 -29.36 8.82
C ASP A 577 -19.79 -29.84 10.26
N GLU A 578 -19.33 -29.05 11.23
CA GLU A 578 -19.50 -29.31 12.66
C GLU A 578 -20.97 -29.44 13.11
N LEU A 579 -21.92 -28.82 12.40
CA LEU A 579 -23.37 -28.96 12.67
C LEU A 579 -23.91 -30.31 12.17
N GLY A 580 -23.12 -31.05 11.38
CA GLY A 580 -23.55 -32.24 10.66
C GLY A 580 -24.28 -31.93 9.35
N ALA A 581 -24.27 -30.67 8.90
CA ALA A 581 -24.87 -30.28 7.63
C ALA A 581 -23.88 -30.51 6.48
N LYS A 582 -24.40 -30.82 5.30
CA LYS A 582 -23.59 -31.11 4.11
C LYS A 582 -23.02 -29.83 3.52
N VAL A 583 -21.70 -29.78 3.28
CA VAL A 583 -21.01 -28.58 2.74
C VAL A 583 -21.32 -28.29 1.28
N SER A 584 -21.90 -29.26 0.56
CA SER A 584 -22.25 -29.15 -0.85
C SER A 584 -23.71 -28.73 -1.08
N ILE A 585 -24.46 -28.38 -0.03
CA ILE A 585 -25.89 -28.09 -0.09
C ILE A 585 -26.16 -26.70 0.48
N ASN A 586 -26.94 -25.90 -0.25
CA ASN A 586 -27.41 -24.59 0.18
C ASN A 586 -28.58 -24.73 1.17
N SER A 587 -28.93 -23.63 1.83
CA SER A 587 -30.02 -23.60 2.82
C SER A 587 -31.40 -23.93 2.25
N ASP A 588 -31.57 -23.84 0.92
CA ASP A 588 -32.79 -24.20 0.19
C ASP A 588 -32.82 -25.68 -0.25
N GLY A 589 -31.78 -26.46 0.10
CA GLY A 589 -31.64 -27.87 -0.26
C GLY A 589 -31.04 -28.14 -1.64
N THR A 590 -30.67 -27.11 -2.40
CA THR A 590 -30.01 -27.26 -3.71
C THR A 590 -28.51 -27.49 -3.58
N SER A 591 -27.88 -28.09 -4.59
CA SER A 591 -26.41 -28.21 -4.60
C SER A 591 -25.73 -26.85 -4.71
N SER A 592 -24.73 -26.62 -3.87
CA SER A 592 -23.89 -25.42 -3.88
C SER A 592 -23.09 -25.35 -5.18
N THR A 593 -23.26 -24.27 -5.94
CA THR A 593 -22.41 -23.94 -7.08
C THR A 593 -21.35 -22.93 -6.62
N LEU A 594 -20.08 -23.27 -6.79
CA LEU A 594 -18.98 -22.36 -6.45
C LEU A 594 -18.85 -21.25 -7.48
N SER A 595 -18.77 -20.01 -7.01
CA SER A 595 -18.40 -18.86 -7.85
C SER A 595 -16.91 -18.91 -8.25
N ASP A 596 -16.50 -18.08 -9.20
CA ASP A 596 -15.09 -18.00 -9.63
C ASP A 596 -14.16 -17.62 -8.48
N ILE A 597 -14.55 -16.69 -7.61
CA ILE A 597 -13.74 -16.24 -6.47
C ILE A 597 -13.61 -17.32 -5.37
N GLN A 598 -14.47 -18.33 -5.37
CA GLN A 598 -14.42 -19.47 -4.46
C GLN A 598 -13.68 -20.68 -5.06
N ALA A 599 -13.67 -20.82 -6.39
CA ALA A 599 -13.18 -22.01 -7.07
C ALA A 599 -11.79 -21.83 -7.69
N LEU A 600 -11.45 -20.64 -8.21
CA LEU A 600 -10.17 -20.39 -8.88
C LEU A 600 -9.03 -20.20 -7.89
N VAL A 601 -7.82 -20.44 -8.35
CA VAL A 601 -6.62 -20.21 -7.55
C VAL A 601 -6.46 -18.74 -7.22
N TYR A 602 -6.55 -18.43 -5.92
CA TYR A 602 -6.28 -17.10 -5.43
C TYR A 602 -4.77 -16.84 -5.29
N ALA A 603 -4.05 -17.75 -4.64
CA ALA A 603 -2.62 -17.66 -4.43
C ALA A 603 -1.88 -18.86 -5.07
N TYR A 604 -1.07 -18.58 -6.08
CA TYR A 604 -0.33 -19.59 -6.85
C TYR A 604 1.16 -19.57 -6.49
N GLN A 605 1.57 -20.42 -5.53
CA GLN A 605 2.93 -20.47 -5.00
C GLN A 605 3.76 -21.67 -5.51
N ALA A 606 3.18 -22.50 -6.39
CA ALA A 606 3.88 -23.59 -7.04
C ALA A 606 4.70 -23.06 -8.22
N TYR A 607 6.02 -22.92 -8.07
CA TYR A 607 6.89 -22.44 -9.16
C TYR A 607 6.82 -23.32 -10.43
N PRO A 608 7.08 -22.76 -11.62
CA PRO A 608 7.20 -23.55 -12.85
C PRO A 608 8.39 -24.51 -12.75
N LYS A 609 8.25 -25.73 -13.25
CA LYS A 609 9.34 -26.70 -13.45
C LYS A 609 9.46 -27.02 -14.93
N THR A 610 10.67 -27.32 -15.40
CA THR A 610 10.88 -27.74 -16.79
C THR A 610 10.33 -29.15 -17.01
N THR A 611 9.93 -29.46 -18.26
CA THR A 611 9.52 -30.82 -18.67
C THR A 611 10.42 -31.31 -19.81
N PRO A 612 11.70 -31.61 -19.53
CA PRO A 612 12.75 -31.78 -20.56
C PRO A 612 12.50 -32.92 -21.54
N ASP A 613 11.69 -33.91 -21.17
CA ASP A 613 11.33 -35.04 -22.05
C ASP A 613 10.51 -34.61 -23.28
N TYR A 614 9.93 -33.41 -23.24
CA TYR A 614 9.17 -32.83 -24.35
C TYR A 614 9.92 -31.71 -25.08
N TRP A 615 11.18 -31.46 -24.74
CA TRP A 615 11.99 -30.49 -25.46
C TRP A 615 12.31 -30.99 -26.86
N THR A 616 12.24 -30.10 -27.85
CA THR A 616 12.56 -30.43 -29.24
C THR A 616 13.37 -29.33 -29.90
N ALA A 617 14.13 -29.71 -30.93
CA ALA A 617 14.76 -28.78 -31.84
C ALA A 617 14.37 -29.16 -33.27
N THR A 618 14.10 -28.17 -34.12
CA THR A 618 13.76 -28.37 -35.53
C THR A 618 14.53 -27.40 -36.41
N LYS A 619 14.79 -27.80 -37.65
CA LYS A 619 15.44 -26.95 -38.66
C LYS A 619 14.72 -27.06 -39.99
N ASP A 620 14.31 -25.92 -40.55
CA ASP A 620 13.72 -25.83 -41.88
C ASP A 620 14.38 -24.73 -42.74
N SER A 621 13.78 -24.44 -43.89
CA SER A 621 14.24 -23.38 -44.80
C SER A 621 14.09 -21.97 -44.23
N ASN A 622 13.25 -21.78 -43.21
CA ASN A 622 12.96 -20.50 -42.57
C ASN A 622 13.83 -20.26 -41.32
N GLY A 623 14.44 -21.31 -40.77
CA GLY A 623 15.37 -21.21 -39.65
C GLY A 623 15.35 -22.43 -38.74
N GLY A 624 16.00 -22.30 -37.60
CA GLY A 624 16.00 -23.28 -36.51
C GLY A 624 15.06 -22.84 -35.40
N LYS A 625 14.43 -23.81 -34.72
CA LYS A 625 13.66 -23.55 -33.50
C LYS A 625 14.08 -24.51 -32.40
N VAL A 626 14.11 -24.02 -31.17
CA VAL A 626 14.22 -24.85 -29.97
C VAL A 626 13.02 -24.56 -29.07
N TYR A 627 12.33 -25.63 -28.68
CA TYR A 627 11.13 -25.59 -27.85
C TYR A 627 11.48 -26.14 -26.47
N LEU A 628 11.39 -25.28 -25.45
CA LEU A 628 11.63 -25.65 -24.06
C LEU A 628 10.31 -25.58 -23.30
N THR A 629 9.84 -26.73 -22.83
CA THR A 629 8.54 -26.89 -22.20
C THR A 629 8.64 -26.85 -20.68
N PHE A 630 7.57 -26.37 -20.06
CA PHE A 630 7.35 -26.27 -18.62
C PHE A 630 6.05 -27.00 -18.22
N ASP A 631 5.95 -27.34 -16.95
CA ASP A 631 4.75 -27.96 -16.36
C ASP A 631 3.58 -26.98 -16.21
N THR A 632 3.83 -25.66 -16.31
CA THR A 632 2.88 -24.59 -16.00
C THR A 632 2.83 -23.55 -17.12
N PRO A 633 1.64 -23.00 -17.45
CA PRO A 633 1.53 -21.82 -18.31
C PRO A 633 2.36 -20.63 -17.80
N LEU A 634 3.07 -19.98 -18.71
CA LEU A 634 3.99 -18.89 -18.41
C LEU A 634 3.38 -17.52 -18.74
N ASP A 635 3.77 -16.48 -18.02
CA ASP A 635 3.42 -15.10 -18.38
C ASP A 635 4.21 -14.67 -19.61
N ILE A 636 3.53 -14.21 -20.66
CA ILE A 636 4.17 -13.65 -21.87
C ILE A 636 5.03 -12.42 -21.57
N ASN A 637 4.76 -11.72 -20.46
CA ASN A 637 5.54 -10.57 -19.99
C ASN A 637 6.58 -10.96 -18.93
N SER A 638 6.87 -12.26 -18.76
CA SER A 638 8.09 -12.72 -18.10
C SER A 638 9.26 -11.96 -18.73
N GLY A 639 10.17 -11.37 -17.95
CA GLY A 639 11.26 -10.54 -18.49
C GLY A 639 12.37 -11.34 -19.20
N PHE A 640 12.03 -12.48 -19.80
CA PHE A 640 12.96 -13.44 -20.38
C PHE A 640 13.63 -12.89 -21.64
N LYS A 641 14.85 -13.36 -21.88
CA LYS A 641 15.71 -12.91 -22.97
C LYS A 641 16.23 -14.07 -23.79
N SER A 642 16.63 -13.81 -25.02
CA SER A 642 17.17 -14.84 -25.91
C SER A 642 18.51 -15.42 -25.42
N ASP A 643 19.19 -14.73 -24.50
CA ASP A 643 20.43 -15.16 -23.85
C ASP A 643 20.23 -15.77 -22.45
N ASP A 644 18.98 -15.95 -21.98
CA ASP A 644 18.69 -16.64 -20.71
C ASP A 644 19.02 -18.14 -20.77
N PHE A 645 19.17 -18.69 -21.98
CA PHE A 645 19.61 -20.06 -22.23
C PHE A 645 20.88 -20.08 -23.07
N ILE A 646 21.73 -21.04 -22.78
CA ILE A 646 22.95 -21.32 -23.53
C ILE A 646 22.66 -22.49 -24.45
N PHE A 647 22.82 -22.23 -25.75
CA PHE A 647 22.72 -23.23 -26.79
C PHE A 647 24.11 -23.53 -27.32
N THR A 648 24.49 -24.80 -27.40
CA THR A 648 25.83 -25.21 -27.86
C THR A 648 25.69 -26.17 -29.02
N GLY A 649 26.23 -25.83 -30.19
CA GLY A 649 26.26 -26.72 -31.35
C GLY A 649 27.10 -27.98 -31.10
N GLN A 650 26.98 -28.97 -31.98
CA GLN A 650 27.70 -30.25 -31.86
C GLN A 650 29.23 -30.09 -31.81
N ASN A 651 29.76 -29.03 -32.42
CA ASN A 651 31.19 -28.68 -32.41
C ASN A 651 31.65 -27.95 -31.13
N GLY A 652 30.76 -27.75 -30.14
CA GLY A 652 31.05 -27.05 -28.89
C GLY A 652 30.94 -25.53 -28.97
N VAL A 653 30.54 -24.96 -30.11
CA VAL A 653 30.37 -23.50 -30.26
C VAL A 653 29.02 -23.08 -29.72
N ASP A 654 29.01 -22.04 -28.88
CA ASP A 654 27.76 -21.45 -28.40
C ASP A 654 27.06 -20.66 -29.50
N ILE A 655 25.75 -20.89 -29.63
CA ILE A 655 24.86 -20.29 -30.62
C ILE A 655 23.92 -19.34 -29.88
N LYS A 656 23.80 -18.10 -30.35
CA LYS A 656 22.83 -17.15 -29.80
C LYS A 656 21.51 -17.25 -30.55
N ALA A 657 20.40 -17.37 -29.83
CA ALA A 657 19.07 -17.25 -30.41
C ALA A 657 18.81 -15.80 -30.84
N ASP A 658 18.15 -15.63 -31.98
CA ASP A 658 17.79 -14.32 -32.51
C ASP A 658 16.60 -13.72 -31.76
N SER A 659 15.65 -14.58 -31.36
CA SER A 659 14.49 -14.19 -30.59
C SER A 659 13.97 -15.35 -29.74
N VAL A 660 13.10 -15.00 -28.80
CA VAL A 660 12.40 -15.96 -27.96
C VAL A 660 10.97 -15.47 -27.75
N SER A 661 10.01 -16.39 -27.73
CA SER A 661 8.61 -16.11 -27.41
C SER A 661 8.02 -17.17 -26.49
N ILE A 662 6.88 -16.85 -25.88
CA ILE A 662 6.09 -17.76 -25.03
C ILE A 662 4.82 -18.14 -25.76
N ASN A 663 4.52 -19.43 -25.77
CA ASN A 663 3.20 -19.95 -26.13
C ASN A 663 2.75 -20.96 -25.05
N GLY A 664 1.78 -20.57 -24.23
CA GLY A 664 1.30 -21.37 -23.10
C GLY A 664 2.43 -21.70 -22.13
N ASN A 665 2.75 -22.99 -22.01
CA ASN A 665 3.81 -23.52 -21.15
C ASN A 665 5.13 -23.77 -21.90
N THR A 666 5.33 -23.19 -23.08
CA THR A 666 6.50 -23.45 -23.93
C THR A 666 7.24 -22.15 -24.29
N LEU A 667 8.56 -22.14 -24.08
CA LEU A 667 9.48 -21.14 -24.66
C LEU A 667 9.90 -21.59 -26.06
N ILE A 668 9.88 -20.66 -27.01
CA ILE A 668 10.24 -20.93 -28.41
C ILE A 668 11.40 -20.00 -28.78
N PHE A 669 12.60 -20.56 -28.85
CA PHE A 669 13.80 -19.85 -29.31
C PHE A 669 13.92 -20.01 -30.82
N SER A 670 14.08 -18.89 -31.53
CA SER A 670 14.21 -18.88 -32.99
C SER A 670 15.63 -18.51 -33.41
N PHE A 671 16.14 -19.21 -34.42
CA PHE A 671 17.45 -19.04 -35.02
C PHE A 671 17.27 -18.78 -36.51
N ASN A 672 17.44 -17.54 -36.94
CA ASN A 672 17.23 -17.14 -38.33
C ASN A 672 18.28 -17.78 -39.23
N ALA A 673 17.92 -18.10 -40.47
CA ALA A 673 18.87 -18.66 -41.44
C ALA A 673 20.06 -17.71 -41.75
N THR A 674 19.90 -16.42 -41.47
CA THR A 674 20.96 -15.39 -41.60
C THR A 674 21.86 -15.28 -40.37
N ASN A 675 21.57 -16.01 -39.29
CA ASN A 675 22.41 -16.03 -38.10
C ASN A 675 23.79 -16.60 -38.45
N LYS A 676 24.86 -15.90 -38.05
CA LYS A 676 26.25 -16.27 -38.37
C LYS A 676 26.62 -17.67 -37.87
N ASP A 677 25.96 -18.13 -36.81
CA ASP A 677 26.19 -19.43 -36.16
C ASP A 677 25.13 -20.47 -36.60
N TYR A 678 24.25 -20.14 -37.56
CA TYR A 678 23.21 -21.05 -38.06
C TYR A 678 23.78 -22.32 -38.71
N ALA A 679 24.97 -22.23 -39.29
CA ALA A 679 25.65 -23.36 -39.91
C ALA A 679 25.95 -24.49 -38.90
N VAL A 680 26.16 -24.14 -37.62
CA VAL A 680 26.45 -25.11 -36.55
C VAL A 680 25.19 -25.62 -35.84
N PHE A 681 24.02 -25.09 -36.18
CA PHE A 681 22.70 -25.62 -35.79
C PHE A 681 22.39 -26.84 -36.67
N THR A 682 23.04 -27.98 -36.44
CA THR A 682 22.84 -29.21 -37.22
C THR A 682 23.14 -30.45 -36.38
N GLY A 683 22.41 -31.55 -36.61
CA GLY A 683 22.56 -32.82 -35.89
C GLY A 683 22.05 -32.75 -34.46
N HIS A 684 22.81 -32.09 -33.58
CA HIS A 684 22.51 -31.96 -32.16
C HIS A 684 22.71 -30.52 -31.66
N ILE A 685 21.90 -30.15 -30.67
CA ILE A 685 22.07 -28.91 -29.90
C ILE A 685 22.06 -29.19 -28.40
N GLY A 686 23.08 -28.72 -27.71
CA GLY A 686 23.15 -28.67 -26.27
C GLY A 686 22.33 -27.50 -25.75
N VAL A 687 21.57 -27.69 -24.68
CA VAL A 687 20.74 -26.66 -24.05
C VAL A 687 20.91 -26.70 -22.54
N ARG A 688 21.03 -25.53 -21.91
CA ARG A 688 20.88 -25.33 -20.46
C ARG A 688 20.49 -23.88 -20.15
N PRO A 689 19.73 -23.62 -19.08
CA PRO A 689 19.47 -22.26 -18.62
C PRO A 689 20.73 -21.64 -18.02
N ASN A 690 20.76 -20.31 -17.99
CA ASN A 690 21.61 -19.57 -17.06
C ASN A 690 21.16 -19.78 -15.62
N ARG A 691 22.05 -19.46 -14.67
CA ARG A 691 21.71 -19.53 -13.23
C ARG A 691 20.62 -18.56 -12.80
N ILE A 692 20.44 -17.47 -13.54
CA ILE A 692 19.44 -16.44 -13.29
C ILE A 692 18.67 -16.28 -14.59
N VAL A 693 17.37 -16.53 -14.54
CA VAL A 693 16.45 -16.42 -15.67
C VAL A 693 15.16 -15.76 -15.18
N SER A 694 14.53 -14.94 -16.01
CA SER A 694 13.35 -14.16 -15.64
C SER A 694 12.07 -14.80 -16.17
N ILE A 695 11.81 -16.06 -15.77
CA ILE A 695 10.63 -16.83 -16.17
C ILE A 695 9.67 -16.92 -14.98
N ARG A 696 8.39 -16.61 -15.20
CA ARG A 696 7.37 -16.65 -14.16
C ARG A 696 6.05 -17.22 -14.69
N THR A 697 5.23 -17.69 -13.75
CA THR A 697 3.83 -18.07 -14.03
C THR A 697 3.02 -16.87 -14.51
N GLN A 698 1.78 -17.09 -14.96
CA GLN A 698 0.81 -16.00 -15.07
C GLN A 698 0.51 -15.40 -13.69
N LYS A 699 -0.03 -14.17 -13.68
CA LYS A 699 -0.42 -13.44 -12.46
C LYS A 699 -1.58 -14.17 -11.79
N ASP A 700 -1.47 -14.48 -10.51
CA ASP A 700 -2.60 -15.04 -9.74
C ASP A 700 -3.62 -13.96 -9.33
N MET A 701 -4.74 -14.35 -8.72
CA MET A 701 -5.77 -13.38 -8.32
C MET A 701 -5.33 -12.50 -7.14
N GLN A 702 -4.39 -12.96 -6.32
CA GLN A 702 -3.71 -12.14 -5.30
C GLN A 702 -2.79 -11.07 -5.92
N GLY A 703 -2.47 -11.24 -7.20
CA GLY A 703 -1.65 -10.32 -7.98
C GLY A 703 -0.16 -10.60 -7.94
N ASN A 704 0.21 -11.79 -7.49
CA ASN A 704 1.57 -12.29 -7.40
C ASN A 704 1.94 -13.16 -8.61
N TYR A 705 3.24 -13.43 -8.72
CA TYR A 705 3.81 -14.35 -9.69
C TYR A 705 4.73 -15.34 -8.97
N SER A 706 4.79 -16.58 -9.44
CA SER A 706 5.81 -17.53 -9.01
C SER A 706 6.94 -17.61 -10.04
N ASN A 707 8.18 -17.45 -9.60
CA ASN A 707 9.35 -17.46 -10.46
C ASN A 707 9.93 -18.86 -10.61
N TYR A 708 10.35 -19.22 -11.81
CA TYR A 708 11.15 -20.42 -12.07
C TYR A 708 12.54 -20.24 -11.47
N ILE A 709 13.00 -21.27 -10.77
CA ILE A 709 14.34 -21.37 -10.22
C ILE A 709 14.96 -22.65 -10.81
N PRO A 710 16.01 -22.54 -11.65
CA PRO A 710 16.66 -23.72 -12.22
C PRO A 710 17.14 -24.70 -11.14
N SER A 711 16.73 -25.95 -11.26
CA SER A 711 17.26 -27.03 -10.43
C SER A 711 18.70 -27.39 -10.82
N GLN A 712 19.38 -28.22 -10.02
CA GLN A 712 20.71 -28.72 -10.40
C GLN A 712 20.66 -29.52 -11.71
N ASP A 713 19.60 -30.29 -11.92
CA ASP A 713 19.39 -31.08 -13.13
C ASP A 713 19.08 -30.20 -14.35
N ASP A 714 18.47 -29.04 -14.15
CA ASP A 714 18.26 -28.05 -15.22
C ASP A 714 19.58 -27.44 -15.67
N LEU A 715 20.49 -27.16 -14.74
CA LEU A 715 21.79 -26.54 -15.03
C LEU A 715 22.74 -27.48 -15.82
N MET A 716 22.43 -28.77 -15.89
CA MET A 716 23.16 -29.73 -16.72
C MET A 716 22.82 -29.56 -18.20
N ARG A 717 23.84 -29.64 -19.07
CA ARG A 717 23.65 -29.57 -20.53
C ARG A 717 22.87 -30.79 -21.02
N ARG A 718 21.69 -30.55 -21.60
CA ARG A 718 20.87 -31.56 -22.30
C ARG A 718 21.11 -31.50 -23.79
N SER A 719 21.23 -32.65 -24.46
CA SER A 719 21.40 -32.71 -25.91
C SER A 719 20.08 -33.05 -26.58
N LEU A 720 19.64 -32.20 -27.50
CA LEU A 720 18.47 -32.41 -28.34
C LEU A 720 18.92 -32.78 -29.76
N ILE A 721 18.22 -33.73 -30.38
CA ILE A 721 18.37 -34.02 -31.82
C ILE A 721 17.59 -32.95 -32.58
N ILE A 722 18.21 -32.38 -33.61
CA ILE A 722 17.58 -31.41 -34.50
C ILE A 722 16.90 -32.20 -35.62
N ASN A 723 15.56 -32.12 -35.66
CA ASN A 723 14.75 -32.77 -36.71
C ASN A 723 14.53 -31.88 -37.93
#